data_AF-A0A8J5R780-F1
#
_entry.id   AF-A0A8J5R780-F1
#
_cell.length_a   1.000
_cell.length_b   1.000
_cell.length_c   1.000
_cell.angle_alpha   90.00
_cell.angle_beta   90.00
_cell.angle_gamma   90.00
#
_symmetry.space_group_name_H-M   'P 1'
#
loop_
_entity.id
_entity.type
_entity.pdbx_description
1 polymer ?
#
loop_
_entity_poly.entity_id
_entity_poly.type
_entity_poly.pdbx_seq_one_letter_code
_entity_poly.pdbx_strand_id
1 'polypeptide(L)'
;MNIIRRYSTRIIQSPIKFSPSLNVAIESFIDRVKFEQSKSCGPVLKAIDLLVDTHYDVLIKRLGLKDISNPYDTRQAIYDKLSKYQISNTIEQEVLARRHELQQQNKNTLTISKKYQRFIKELYSPNKPSRFLFESESKDFDIVKNAQKFTHHHQLRLYQSYMQLPSPAPLYMTAEDLNTLIEKFVMNVQIHMPHSVLRGALSQQNPEIGAGYLANKLRDRQEYVSMCSKILQDIKSAGLPLTENEQIRFALLSFYRDNKRVSDFYEKYRNENDPEYPKFNFEIYKELVNSLPRHPKSGDFNKHAFGVLMFHAIRHDQWEIIQDLLKTNPGSTDILCDDDTRHKISLRTGSMLLEYFEVNIDRPGNVEYLARVLDYITQGYRFINHALVNRVITMLINTGKMEYAERLLKEAYFSPNQLEQQQQQEQENQYSIESPEEKVARQLSKEDRNLDTEWNIIYRNLKLITQDTTVFYNLSVTSRTFYNLIEHYCNQKDTSFSRLKLMLKIITDHAKLPIYTNIYQLIYDGFILRSNDPDISDWTIQDLLELTTQLIGESESSAQTMEDTQKTITQLLHAGRVSMREFNDVLRSSLQEQEKNKRKEKTRVPIRHSMMLTIFQAFENTIWRYLQTTGDNRYKEILNMVEGHQHEYLRAVDFWTVEDRRNPYVRERSTATRRVYLLELVQMVSQALDGGRRTIPGSAE
;
A
#
# COMPACT_ATOMS: atom_id res chain seq x y z
N MET A 1 6.04 3.71 -32.58
CA MET A 1 7.00 4.04 -31.50
C MET A 1 7.38 2.77 -30.75
N ASN A 2 8.66 2.39 -30.72
CA ASN A 2 9.17 1.13 -30.14
C ASN A 2 10.30 1.43 -29.13
N ILE A 3 10.01 2.24 -28.11
CA ILE A 3 11.04 2.76 -27.19
C ILE A 3 11.54 1.71 -26.19
N ILE A 4 10.71 0.71 -25.83
CA ILE A 4 11.08 -0.31 -24.83
C ILE A 4 11.74 -1.56 -25.47
N ARG A 5 11.63 -1.77 -26.79
CA ARG A 5 12.09 -3.03 -27.44
C ARG A 5 13.59 -3.11 -27.77
N ARG A 6 14.42 -2.10 -27.46
CA ARG A 6 15.79 -2.00 -28.02
C ARG A 6 16.95 -2.36 -27.10
N TYR A 7 16.75 -2.83 -25.88
CA TYR A 7 17.87 -3.10 -24.97
C TYR A 7 17.75 -4.45 -24.25
N SER A 8 18.11 -5.53 -24.94
CA SER A 8 18.37 -6.83 -24.29
C SER A 8 19.73 -6.79 -23.60
N THR A 9 19.77 -7.02 -22.29
CA THR A 9 21.02 -7.33 -21.57
C THR A 9 20.92 -8.74 -21.03
N ARG A 10 21.85 -9.59 -21.48
CA ARG A 10 22.05 -10.96 -20.99
C ARG A 10 22.25 -10.95 -19.47
N ILE A 11 21.48 -11.78 -18.76
CA ILE A 11 21.67 -12.08 -17.34
C ILE A 11 22.26 -13.50 -17.23
N ILE A 12 23.38 -13.63 -16.52
CA ILE A 12 24.03 -14.89 -16.07
C ILE A 12 24.44 -14.61 -14.62
N GLN A 13 24.16 -15.34 -13.53
CA GLN A 13 23.44 -16.58 -13.16
C GLN A 13 23.27 -16.51 -11.61
N SER A 14 22.29 -17.15 -10.97
CA SER A 14 22.36 -18.57 -10.60
C SER A 14 21.22 -19.40 -11.23
N PRO A 15 21.44 -20.69 -11.55
CA PRO A 15 20.51 -21.46 -12.34
C PRO A 15 19.49 -22.13 -11.41
N ILE A 16 18.49 -21.38 -10.94
CA ILE A 16 17.19 -22.03 -10.84
C ILE A 16 16.80 -22.30 -12.30
N LYS A 17 16.91 -23.56 -12.75
CA LYS A 17 16.30 -23.98 -14.01
C LYS A 17 14.80 -23.77 -13.85
N PHE A 18 14.33 -22.56 -14.17
CA PHE A 18 12.92 -22.24 -14.07
C PHE A 18 12.13 -23.18 -14.99
N SER A 19 11.12 -23.81 -14.43
CA SER A 19 10.27 -24.74 -15.16
C SER A 19 9.66 -24.04 -16.39
N PRO A 20 9.61 -24.71 -17.56
CA PRO A 20 8.87 -24.24 -18.73
C PRO A 20 7.43 -23.83 -18.39
N SER A 21 6.81 -24.47 -17.39
CA SER A 21 5.44 -24.17 -16.96
C SER A 21 5.28 -22.74 -16.44
N LEU A 22 6.26 -22.19 -15.72
CA LEU A 22 6.16 -20.82 -15.20
C LEU A 22 6.23 -19.79 -16.34
N ASN A 23 7.11 -20.00 -17.33
CA ASN A 23 7.19 -19.10 -18.47
C ASN A 23 5.88 -19.12 -19.29
N VAL A 24 5.26 -20.28 -19.48
CA VAL A 24 3.96 -20.40 -20.16
C VAL A 24 2.87 -19.64 -19.40
N ALA A 25 2.81 -19.78 -18.07
CA ALA A 25 1.86 -19.05 -17.24
C ALA A 25 2.05 -17.52 -17.31
N ILE A 26 3.31 -17.07 -17.32
CA ILE A 26 3.65 -15.65 -17.46
C ILE A 26 3.21 -15.12 -18.83
N GLU A 27 3.52 -15.84 -19.90
CA GLU A 27 3.11 -15.45 -21.26
C GLU A 27 1.58 -15.37 -21.39
N SER A 28 0.87 -16.38 -20.88
CA SER A 28 -0.59 -16.40 -20.86
C SER A 28 -1.18 -15.19 -20.13
N PHE A 29 -0.60 -14.82 -18.97
CA PHE A 29 -1.02 -13.64 -18.22
C PHE A 29 -0.77 -12.34 -19.02
N ILE A 30 0.41 -12.19 -19.62
CA ILE A 30 0.75 -11.01 -20.44
C ILE A 30 -0.18 -10.89 -21.65
N ASP A 31 -0.45 -12.00 -22.34
CA ASP A 31 -1.31 -12.01 -23.52
C ASP A 31 -2.75 -11.68 -23.17
N ARG A 32 -3.24 -12.16 -22.01
CA ARG A 32 -4.54 -11.75 -21.48
C ARG A 32 -4.59 -10.25 -21.19
N VAL A 33 -3.60 -9.71 -20.48
CA VAL A 33 -3.54 -8.27 -20.18
C VAL A 33 -3.55 -7.44 -21.47
N LYS A 34 -2.71 -7.83 -22.43
CA LYS A 34 -2.65 -7.18 -23.75
C LYS A 34 -3.99 -7.21 -24.46
N PHE A 35 -4.67 -8.36 -24.45
CA PHE A 35 -6.00 -8.51 -25.04
C PHE A 35 -7.03 -7.59 -24.38
N GLU A 36 -7.12 -7.60 -23.04
CA GLU A 36 -8.07 -6.75 -22.30
C GLU A 36 -7.79 -5.26 -22.55
N GLN A 37 -6.52 -4.83 -22.57
CA GLN A 37 -6.17 -3.43 -22.85
C GLN A 37 -6.45 -3.03 -24.30
N SER A 38 -6.25 -3.93 -25.28
CA SER A 38 -6.59 -3.67 -26.69
C SER A 38 -8.10 -3.49 -26.91
N LYS A 39 -8.93 -4.10 -26.06
CA LYS A 39 -10.40 -4.03 -26.12
C LYS A 39 -11.02 -3.08 -25.09
N SER A 40 -10.19 -2.27 -24.41
CA SER A 40 -10.67 -1.39 -23.37
C SER A 40 -11.59 -0.30 -23.93
N CYS A 41 -12.73 -0.06 -23.27
CA CYS A 41 -13.69 0.98 -23.67
C CYS A 41 -13.36 2.36 -23.08
N GLY A 42 -12.29 2.46 -22.29
CA GLY A 42 -11.84 3.67 -21.61
C GLY A 42 -11.78 3.49 -20.09
N PRO A 43 -11.98 4.57 -19.31
CA PRO A 43 -11.94 4.55 -17.85
C PRO A 43 -12.96 3.58 -17.20
N VAL A 44 -12.79 3.30 -15.90
CA VAL A 44 -13.61 2.32 -15.18
C VAL A 44 -15.07 2.74 -15.09
N LEU A 45 -15.39 4.02 -14.86
CA LEU A 45 -16.80 4.44 -14.80
C LEU A 45 -17.46 4.29 -16.17
N LYS A 46 -16.77 4.62 -17.26
CA LYS A 46 -17.30 4.40 -18.61
C LYS A 46 -17.59 2.92 -18.87
N ALA A 47 -16.75 2.02 -18.37
CA ALA A 47 -16.99 0.58 -18.47
C ALA A 47 -18.18 0.13 -17.60
N ILE A 48 -18.34 0.72 -16.41
CA ILE A 48 -19.50 0.48 -15.53
C ILE A 48 -20.78 0.97 -16.21
N ASP A 49 -20.81 2.20 -16.71
CA ASP A 49 -21.96 2.78 -17.41
C ASP A 49 -22.34 1.94 -18.64
N LEU A 50 -21.37 1.52 -19.44
CA LEU A 50 -21.62 0.66 -20.59
C LEU A 50 -22.21 -0.69 -20.18
N LEU A 51 -21.72 -1.29 -19.08
CA LEU A 51 -22.26 -2.55 -18.55
C LEU A 51 -23.67 -2.38 -17.99
N VAL A 52 -23.95 -1.26 -17.30
CA VAL A 52 -25.28 -0.94 -16.79
C VAL A 52 -26.25 -0.74 -17.93
N ASP A 53 -25.85 -0.02 -18.98
CA ASP A 53 -26.70 0.29 -20.12
C ASP A 53 -26.94 -0.94 -21.01
N THR A 54 -25.93 -1.78 -21.21
CA THR A 54 -26.03 -3.00 -22.02
C THR A 54 -26.88 -4.08 -21.32
N HIS A 55 -26.80 -4.18 -19.99
CA HIS A 55 -27.44 -5.26 -19.22
C HIS A 55 -28.55 -4.75 -18.29
N TYR A 56 -29.15 -3.61 -18.62
CA TYR A 56 -30.11 -2.88 -17.78
C TYR A 56 -31.24 -3.77 -17.24
N ASP A 57 -31.93 -4.50 -18.12
CA ASP A 57 -33.07 -5.36 -17.76
C ASP A 57 -32.66 -6.53 -16.85
N VAL A 58 -31.49 -7.11 -17.12
CA VAL A 58 -30.93 -8.20 -16.30
C VAL A 58 -30.62 -7.70 -14.89
N LEU A 59 -30.08 -6.49 -14.78
CA LEU A 59 -29.73 -5.86 -13.50
C LEU A 59 -30.98 -5.52 -12.69
N ILE A 60 -32.00 -4.93 -13.29
CA ILE A 60 -33.27 -4.62 -12.59
C ILE A 60 -33.88 -5.88 -12.01
N LYS A 61 -34.00 -6.94 -12.82
CA LYS A 61 -34.57 -8.22 -12.41
C LYS A 61 -33.75 -8.87 -11.30
N ARG A 62 -32.42 -8.91 -11.43
CA ARG A 62 -31.53 -9.59 -10.49
C ARG A 62 -31.34 -8.83 -9.17
N LEU A 63 -31.44 -7.50 -9.22
CA LEU A 63 -31.37 -6.64 -8.03
C LEU A 63 -32.73 -6.43 -7.37
N GLY A 64 -33.83 -6.91 -7.97
CA GLY A 64 -35.19 -6.74 -7.44
C GLY A 64 -35.56 -5.26 -7.30
N LEU A 65 -35.24 -4.46 -8.32
CA LEU A 65 -35.64 -3.06 -8.39
C LEU A 65 -37.05 -2.97 -9.00
N LYS A 66 -37.90 -2.11 -8.47
CA LYS A 66 -39.18 -1.77 -9.11
C LYS A 66 -38.87 -0.86 -10.29
N ASP A 67 -39.63 -0.97 -11.37
CA ASP A 67 -39.54 -0.02 -12.49
C ASP A 67 -39.85 1.39 -11.96
N ILE A 68 -38.82 2.23 -11.89
CA ILE A 68 -38.97 3.64 -11.53
C ILE A 68 -39.11 4.40 -12.85
N SER A 69 -40.13 5.26 -12.96
CA SER A 69 -40.43 6.00 -14.19
C SER A 69 -39.28 6.90 -14.70
N ASN A 70 -38.26 7.16 -13.87
CA ASN A 70 -37.07 7.91 -14.23
C ASN A 70 -35.84 6.97 -14.39
N PRO A 71 -35.27 6.88 -15.60
CA PRO A 71 -34.06 6.10 -15.86
C PRO A 71 -32.85 6.51 -15.02
N TYR A 72 -32.73 7.79 -14.66
CA TYR A 72 -31.62 8.28 -13.84
C TYR A 72 -31.69 7.75 -12.41
N ASP A 73 -32.87 7.80 -11.80
CA ASP A 73 -33.09 7.30 -10.44
C ASP A 73 -32.92 5.77 -10.37
N THR A 74 -33.31 5.07 -11.44
CA THR A 74 -33.08 3.63 -11.56
C THR A 74 -31.60 3.29 -11.67
N ARG A 75 -30.83 4.03 -12.48
CA ARG A 75 -29.37 3.88 -12.56
C ARG A 75 -28.73 4.12 -11.21
N GLN A 76 -29.06 5.19 -10.51
CA GLN A 76 -28.54 5.46 -9.17
C GLN A 76 -28.88 4.33 -8.18
N ALA A 77 -30.11 3.80 -8.23
CA ALA A 77 -30.50 2.65 -7.40
C ALA A 77 -29.73 1.36 -7.74
N ILE A 78 -29.39 1.14 -9.02
CA ILE A 78 -28.50 0.06 -9.46
C ILE A 78 -27.11 0.26 -8.85
N TYR A 79 -26.54 1.47 -8.96
CA TYR A 79 -25.24 1.83 -8.38
C TYR A 79 -25.20 1.59 -6.86
N ASP A 80 -26.18 2.10 -6.13
CA ASP A 80 -26.28 1.97 -4.66
C ASP A 80 -26.46 0.52 -4.21
N LYS A 81 -27.21 -0.28 -4.97
CA LYS A 81 -27.34 -1.71 -4.69
C LYS A 81 -26.05 -2.46 -5.00
N LEU A 82 -25.36 -2.14 -6.10
CA LEU A 82 -24.11 -2.78 -6.50
C LEU A 82 -22.95 -2.47 -5.56
N SER A 83 -22.84 -1.25 -5.05
CA SER A 83 -21.81 -0.89 -4.06
C SER A 83 -21.98 -1.66 -2.75
N LYS A 84 -23.23 -1.98 -2.40
CA LYS A 84 -23.60 -2.79 -1.23
C LYS A 84 -23.82 -4.28 -1.55
N TYR A 85 -23.65 -4.68 -2.82
CA TYR A 85 -24.02 -6.02 -3.27
C TYR A 85 -22.99 -7.03 -2.76
N GLN A 86 -23.43 -7.83 -1.79
CA GLN A 86 -22.70 -9.00 -1.32
C GLN A 86 -23.48 -10.24 -1.77
N ILE A 87 -22.86 -11.05 -2.62
CA ILE A 87 -23.44 -12.26 -3.21
C ILE A 87 -23.84 -13.32 -2.15
N SER A 88 -23.40 -13.15 -0.90
CA SER A 88 -23.64 -14.08 0.21
C SER A 88 -24.83 -13.74 1.14
N ASN A 89 -25.67 -12.78 0.80
CA ASN A 89 -26.62 -12.23 1.79
C ASN A 89 -27.88 -13.06 2.08
N THR A 90 -28.27 -14.07 1.30
CA THR A 90 -29.55 -14.76 1.58
C THR A 90 -29.48 -15.60 2.86
N ILE A 91 -28.42 -16.41 3.02
CA ILE A 91 -28.21 -17.26 4.21
C ILE A 91 -27.91 -16.40 5.44
N GLU A 92 -27.12 -15.34 5.29
CA GLU A 92 -26.78 -14.45 6.40
C GLU A 92 -28.01 -13.66 6.88
N GLN A 93 -28.84 -13.17 5.95
CA GLN A 93 -30.11 -12.53 6.31
C GLN A 93 -31.10 -13.51 6.95
N GLU A 94 -31.16 -14.76 6.50
CA GLU A 94 -31.96 -15.82 7.14
C GLU A 94 -31.49 -16.09 8.58
N VAL A 95 -30.18 -16.17 8.82
CA VAL A 95 -29.63 -16.35 10.18
C VAL A 95 -29.95 -15.16 11.08
N LEU A 96 -29.80 -13.93 10.57
CA LEU A 96 -30.13 -12.71 11.31
C LEU A 96 -31.64 -12.60 11.60
N ALA A 97 -32.49 -12.93 10.62
CA ALA A 97 -33.94 -13.00 10.79
C ALA A 97 -34.32 -14.06 11.84
N ARG A 98 -33.71 -15.24 11.77
CA ARG A 98 -33.95 -16.32 12.74
C ARG A 98 -33.51 -15.94 14.15
N ARG A 99 -32.36 -15.29 14.30
CA ARG A 99 -31.90 -14.75 15.58
C ARG A 99 -32.91 -13.74 16.14
N HIS A 100 -33.40 -12.84 15.29
CA HIS A 100 -34.40 -11.85 15.67
C HIS A 100 -35.72 -12.52 16.13
N GLU A 101 -36.22 -13.53 15.40
CA GLU A 101 -37.38 -14.33 15.81
C GLU A 101 -37.20 -14.98 17.19
N LEU A 102 -36.07 -15.67 17.41
CA LEU A 102 -35.78 -16.36 18.67
C LEU A 102 -35.68 -15.37 19.85
N GLN A 103 -35.06 -14.21 19.64
CA GLN A 103 -35.02 -13.17 20.68
C GLN A 103 -36.39 -12.53 20.93
N GLN A 104 -37.25 -12.42 19.92
CA GLN A 104 -38.62 -11.95 20.11
C GLN A 104 -39.47 -12.94 20.91
N GLN A 105 -39.29 -14.24 20.70
CA GLN A 105 -39.96 -15.29 21.50
C GLN A 105 -39.52 -15.25 22.97
N ASN A 106 -38.28 -14.83 23.24
CA ASN A 106 -37.73 -14.71 24.59
C ASN A 106 -38.00 -13.35 25.28
N LYS A 107 -38.77 -12.44 24.66
CA LYS A 107 -39.04 -11.07 25.16
C LYS A 107 -39.58 -10.97 26.59
N ASN A 108 -40.16 -12.03 27.13
CA ASN A 108 -40.64 -12.07 28.53
C ASN A 108 -39.52 -11.87 29.57
N THR A 109 -38.23 -11.88 29.17
CA THR A 109 -37.07 -11.65 30.06
C THR A 109 -36.43 -10.26 29.96
N LEU A 110 -36.88 -9.38 29.05
CA LEU A 110 -36.32 -8.04 28.87
C LEU A 110 -36.84 -7.06 29.93
N THR A 111 -36.20 -7.05 31.10
CA THR A 111 -36.43 -6.00 32.11
C THR A 111 -35.42 -4.87 31.91
N ILE A 112 -35.89 -3.66 31.59
CA ILE A 112 -35.04 -2.46 31.48
C ILE A 112 -34.48 -2.13 32.87
N SER A 113 -33.31 -2.69 33.18
CA SER A 113 -32.61 -2.48 34.45
C SER A 113 -31.58 -1.34 34.35
N LYS A 114 -31.16 -0.79 35.49
CA LYS A 114 -30.04 0.18 35.54
C LYS A 114 -28.76 -0.38 34.89
N LYS A 115 -28.54 -1.69 35.01
CA LYS A 115 -27.40 -2.40 34.39
C LYS A 115 -27.52 -2.43 32.86
N TYR A 116 -28.72 -2.70 32.34
CA TYR A 116 -28.99 -2.64 30.91
C TYR A 116 -28.82 -1.23 30.34
N GLN A 117 -29.34 -0.20 31.02
CA GLN A 117 -29.14 1.20 30.61
C GLN A 117 -27.66 1.60 30.55
N ARG A 118 -26.85 1.13 31.51
CA ARG A 118 -25.39 1.33 31.49
C ARG A 118 -24.75 0.65 30.28
N PHE A 119 -25.14 -0.59 29.99
CA PHE A 119 -24.67 -1.32 28.81
C PHE A 119 -25.01 -0.58 27.52
N ILE A 120 -26.27 -0.16 27.34
CA ILE A 120 -26.71 0.60 26.15
C ILE A 120 -25.96 1.93 26.02
N LYS A 121 -25.71 2.63 27.13
CA LYS A 121 -24.91 3.86 27.11
C LYS A 121 -23.50 3.64 26.60
N GLU A 122 -22.82 2.56 27.02
CA GLU A 122 -21.50 2.20 26.50
C GLU A 122 -21.57 1.66 25.06
N LEU A 123 -22.63 0.93 24.70
CA LEU A 123 -22.79 0.34 23.37
C LEU A 123 -22.98 1.42 22.30
N TYR A 124 -23.79 2.44 22.57
CA TYR A 124 -24.12 3.53 21.65
C TYR A 124 -23.38 4.84 21.97
N SER A 125 -22.41 4.82 22.88
CA SER A 125 -21.67 6.03 23.24
C SER A 125 -21.13 6.68 21.96
N PRO A 126 -21.50 7.93 21.65
CA PRO A 126 -21.04 8.55 20.43
C PRO A 126 -19.52 8.65 20.50
N ASN A 127 -18.83 8.22 19.45
CA ASN A 127 -17.40 8.54 19.24
C ASN A 127 -17.15 10.05 19.02
N LYS A 128 -18.11 10.92 19.41
CA LYS A 128 -17.95 12.37 19.49
C LYS A 128 -17.86 12.71 20.98
N PRO A 129 -16.84 13.48 21.41
CA PRO A 129 -16.85 14.01 22.77
C PRO A 129 -18.16 14.78 22.95
N SER A 130 -18.85 14.57 24.06
CA SER A 130 -19.87 15.53 24.48
C SER A 130 -19.15 16.86 24.60
N ARG A 131 -19.35 17.75 23.62
CA ARG A 131 -19.19 19.17 23.87
C ARG A 131 -20.22 19.49 24.93
N PHE A 132 -19.78 19.64 26.18
CA PHE A 132 -20.54 20.42 27.12
C PHE A 132 -20.73 21.80 26.46
N LEU A 133 -21.98 22.24 26.35
CA LEU A 133 -22.37 23.45 25.62
C LEU A 133 -21.78 24.76 26.18
N PHE A 134 -20.94 24.70 27.22
CA PHE A 134 -20.41 25.86 27.94
C PHE A 134 -18.99 25.66 28.51
N GLU A 135 -18.06 25.05 27.76
CA GLU A 135 -16.62 25.15 28.08
C GLU A 135 -15.92 26.05 27.06
N SER A 136 -15.33 27.12 27.58
CA SER A 136 -14.60 28.17 26.88
C SER A 136 -13.46 27.63 26.01
N GLU A 137 -13.23 28.28 24.88
CA GLU A 137 -12.15 28.00 23.92
C GLU A 137 -10.75 28.26 24.49
N SER A 138 -10.25 27.39 25.38
CA SER A 138 -8.81 27.22 25.59
C SER A 138 -8.39 25.86 25.02
N LYS A 139 -7.74 25.91 23.86
CA LYS A 139 -7.18 24.74 23.16
C LYS A 139 -5.86 24.32 23.81
N ASP A 140 -5.92 23.78 25.02
CA ASP A 140 -4.79 23.03 25.56
C ASP A 140 -4.93 21.55 25.18
N PHE A 141 -3.89 21.03 24.54
CA PHE A 141 -3.80 19.65 24.06
C PHE A 141 -3.69 18.70 25.26
N ASP A 142 -4.82 18.21 25.73
CA ASP A 142 -4.87 17.25 26.84
C ASP A 142 -4.47 15.84 26.36
N ILE A 143 -3.22 15.46 26.68
CA ILE A 143 -2.64 14.14 26.39
C ILE A 143 -3.45 13.03 27.06
N VAL A 144 -4.05 13.26 28.23
CA VAL A 144 -4.82 12.26 28.97
C VAL A 144 -6.16 12.00 28.28
N LYS A 145 -6.87 13.05 27.86
CA LYS A 145 -8.09 12.92 27.02
C LYS A 145 -7.81 12.32 25.64
N ASN A 146 -6.66 12.62 25.03
CA ASN A 146 -6.27 12.00 23.74
C ASN A 146 -5.75 10.56 23.88
N ALA A 147 -5.22 10.16 25.05
CA ALA A 147 -4.90 8.76 25.34
C ALA A 147 -6.17 7.95 25.65
N GLN A 148 -7.17 8.54 26.30
CA GLN A 148 -8.50 7.92 26.44
C GLN A 148 -9.23 7.70 25.09
N LYS A 149 -8.74 8.34 24.02
CA LYS A 149 -9.19 8.22 22.62
C LYS A 149 -8.74 6.90 21.95
N PHE A 150 -7.86 6.12 22.59
CA PHE A 150 -7.54 4.77 22.11
C PHE A 150 -8.73 3.84 22.42
N THR A 151 -9.31 3.27 21.36
CA THR A 151 -10.50 2.37 21.30
C THR A 151 -10.55 1.28 22.38
N HIS A 152 -9.41 0.89 22.94
CA HIS A 152 -9.27 -0.16 23.94
C HIS A 152 -9.98 0.15 25.28
N HIS A 153 -9.95 1.41 25.76
CA HIS A 153 -10.60 1.78 27.03
C HIS A 153 -12.14 1.80 26.92
N HIS A 154 -12.69 2.02 25.72
CA HIS A 154 -14.12 1.91 25.47
C HIS A 154 -14.56 0.45 25.38
N GLN A 155 -13.76 -0.41 24.74
CA GLN A 155 -14.04 -1.85 24.64
C GLN A 155 -14.05 -2.52 26.02
N LEU A 156 -13.05 -2.24 26.87
CA LEU A 156 -13.01 -2.80 28.21
C LEU A 156 -14.24 -2.39 29.05
N ARG A 157 -14.66 -1.11 28.97
CA ARG A 157 -15.86 -0.61 29.66
C ARG A 157 -17.15 -1.24 29.13
N LEU A 158 -17.26 -1.40 27.81
CA LEU A 158 -18.39 -2.09 27.17
C LEU A 158 -18.45 -3.57 27.59
N TYR A 159 -17.31 -4.26 27.64
CA TYR A 159 -17.26 -5.64 28.11
C TYR A 159 -17.63 -5.76 29.59
N GLN A 160 -17.12 -4.87 30.44
CA GLN A 160 -17.47 -4.84 31.86
C GLN A 160 -18.96 -4.57 32.09
N SER A 161 -19.58 -3.70 31.30
CA SER A 161 -21.04 -3.45 31.39
C SER A 161 -21.85 -4.62 30.84
N TYR A 162 -21.37 -5.29 29.78
CA TYR A 162 -21.94 -6.54 29.28
C TYR A 162 -21.92 -7.65 30.34
N MET A 163 -20.79 -7.84 31.03
CA MET A 163 -20.64 -8.84 32.11
C MET A 163 -21.54 -8.59 33.33
N GLN A 164 -22.12 -7.39 33.47
CA GLN A 164 -23.09 -7.09 34.52
C GLN A 164 -24.50 -7.59 34.18
N LEU A 165 -24.78 -7.90 32.91
CA LEU A 165 -26.05 -8.48 32.49
C LEU A 165 -26.17 -9.92 33.01
N PRO A 166 -27.38 -10.42 33.28
CA PRO A 166 -27.55 -11.81 33.70
C PRO A 166 -27.11 -12.77 32.58
N SER A 167 -26.43 -13.86 32.92
CA SER A 167 -25.93 -14.82 31.93
C SER A 167 -27.02 -15.86 31.60
N PRO A 168 -27.20 -16.25 30.31
CA PRO A 168 -26.49 -15.72 29.14
C PRO A 168 -27.03 -14.34 28.73
N ALA A 169 -26.14 -13.36 28.66
CA ALA A 169 -26.50 -11.95 28.42
C ALA A 169 -27.32 -11.68 27.15
N PRO A 170 -27.16 -12.42 26.03
CA PRO A 170 -27.95 -12.24 24.82
C PRO A 170 -29.47 -12.39 24.99
N LEU A 171 -29.95 -13.08 26.03
CA LEU A 171 -31.38 -13.21 26.34
C LEU A 171 -31.97 -11.90 26.92
N TYR A 172 -31.13 -11.04 27.48
CA TYR A 172 -31.54 -9.82 28.18
C TYR A 172 -31.31 -8.55 27.36
N MET A 173 -31.14 -8.68 26.03
CA MET A 173 -30.95 -7.57 25.11
C MET A 173 -31.75 -7.76 23.83
N THR A 174 -32.01 -6.66 23.12
CA THR A 174 -32.67 -6.73 21.81
C THR A 174 -31.73 -7.33 20.77
N ALA A 175 -32.30 -7.84 19.67
CA ALA A 175 -31.53 -8.33 18.54
C ALA A 175 -30.67 -7.24 17.89
N GLU A 176 -31.17 -6.01 17.85
CA GLU A 176 -30.44 -4.86 17.32
C GLU A 176 -29.23 -4.51 18.20
N ASP A 177 -29.39 -4.53 19.52
CA ASP A 177 -28.28 -4.30 20.45
C ASP A 177 -27.23 -5.41 20.39
N LEU A 178 -27.67 -6.67 20.27
CA LEU A 178 -26.77 -7.80 20.12
C LEU A 178 -25.98 -7.70 18.81
N ASN A 179 -26.64 -7.39 17.70
CA ASN A 179 -25.97 -7.23 16.41
C ASN A 179 -25.00 -6.03 16.44
N THR A 180 -25.39 -4.91 17.05
CA THR A 180 -24.51 -3.75 17.25
C THR A 180 -23.30 -4.09 18.13
N LEU A 181 -23.50 -4.90 19.17
CA LEU A 181 -22.41 -5.39 20.02
C LEU A 181 -21.45 -6.26 19.21
N ILE A 182 -21.94 -7.23 18.45
CA ILE A 182 -21.12 -8.09 17.60
C ILE A 182 -20.37 -7.26 16.56
N GLU A 183 -21.03 -6.30 15.91
CA GLU A 183 -20.42 -5.44 14.91
C GLU A 183 -19.28 -4.60 15.51
N LYS A 184 -19.53 -3.94 16.65
CA LYS A 184 -18.52 -3.09 17.31
C LYS A 184 -17.41 -3.89 17.99
N PHE A 185 -17.76 -5.03 18.59
CA PHE A 185 -16.89 -5.77 19.48
C PHE A 185 -16.19 -6.95 18.82
N VAL A 186 -16.76 -7.60 17.81
CA VAL A 186 -16.15 -8.75 17.11
C VAL A 186 -15.69 -8.37 15.69
N MET A 187 -16.49 -7.57 14.97
CA MET A 187 -16.22 -7.26 13.56
C MET A 187 -15.28 -6.05 13.36
N ASN A 188 -15.45 -4.97 14.13
CA ASN A 188 -14.79 -3.68 13.88
C ASN A 188 -13.43 -3.45 14.58
N VAL A 189 -12.87 -4.41 15.30
CA VAL A 189 -11.63 -4.14 16.06
C VAL A 189 -10.38 -4.37 15.24
N GLN A 190 -9.57 -3.32 15.18
CA GLN A 190 -8.21 -3.26 14.66
C GLN A 190 -7.21 -3.45 15.80
N ILE A 191 -7.02 -4.68 16.29
CA ILE A 191 -5.79 -4.98 17.06
C ILE A 191 -4.65 -5.04 16.03
N HIS A 192 -4.18 -3.87 15.64
CA HIS A 192 -3.07 -3.72 14.72
C HIS A 192 -1.82 -3.42 15.54
N MET A 193 -0.81 -4.27 15.38
CA MET A 193 0.55 -3.86 15.69
C MET A 193 0.97 -2.83 14.65
N PRO A 194 1.36 -1.60 15.05
CA PRO A 194 1.88 -0.64 14.10
C PRO A 194 3.17 -1.20 13.50
N HIS A 195 3.20 -1.45 12.19
CA HIS A 195 4.38 -1.95 11.48
C HIS A 195 5.64 -1.10 11.72
N SER A 196 5.47 0.19 12.05
CA SER A 196 6.57 1.09 12.42
C SER A 196 7.24 0.73 13.75
N VAL A 197 6.47 0.26 14.74
CA VAL A 197 7.01 -0.16 16.04
C VAL A 197 7.74 -1.50 15.93
N LEU A 198 7.21 -2.42 15.09
CA LEU A 198 7.90 -3.66 14.75
C LEU A 198 9.24 -3.42 14.05
N ARG A 199 9.32 -2.50 13.09
CA ARG A 199 10.59 -2.15 12.44
C ARG A 199 11.62 -1.57 13.42
N GLY A 200 11.17 -0.73 14.36
CA GLY A 200 12.04 -0.18 15.41
C GLY A 200 12.52 -1.23 16.41
N ALA A 201 11.66 -2.17 16.80
CA ALA A 201 11.97 -3.26 17.71
C ALA A 201 12.90 -4.33 17.11
N LEU A 202 12.82 -4.55 15.79
CA LEU A 202 13.69 -5.47 15.05
C LEU A 202 15.06 -4.87 14.69
N SER A 203 15.23 -3.55 14.83
CA SER A 203 16.53 -2.89 14.79
C SER A 203 17.29 -3.29 16.06
N GLN A 204 18.32 -4.11 15.89
CA GLN A 204 19.04 -4.92 16.89
C GLN A 204 19.70 -4.15 18.06
N GLN A 205 19.40 -2.87 18.26
CA GLN A 205 20.03 -2.05 19.30
C GLN A 205 19.52 -2.37 20.72
N ASN A 206 18.32 -2.92 20.91
CA ASN A 206 17.77 -3.38 22.21
C ASN A 206 16.65 -4.44 22.03
N PRO A 207 16.98 -5.72 21.79
CA PRO A 207 15.99 -6.76 21.46
C PRO A 207 15.00 -7.07 22.59
N GLU A 208 15.42 -6.95 23.85
CA GLU A 208 14.60 -7.21 25.04
C GLU A 208 13.44 -6.21 25.19
N ILE A 209 13.68 -4.93 24.89
CA ILE A 209 12.63 -3.89 24.88
C ILE A 209 11.59 -4.21 23.80
N GLY A 210 12.06 -4.66 22.64
CA GLY A 210 11.21 -5.14 21.55
C GLY A 210 10.36 -6.33 21.97
N ALA A 211 10.98 -7.34 22.60
CA ALA A 211 10.29 -8.52 23.11
C ALA A 211 9.27 -8.18 24.21
N GLY A 212 9.60 -7.31 25.16
CA GLY A 212 8.68 -6.85 26.21
C GLY A 212 7.48 -6.07 25.66
N TYR A 213 7.68 -5.26 24.61
CA TYR A 213 6.58 -4.62 23.89
C TYR A 213 5.66 -5.65 23.22
N LEU A 214 6.25 -6.66 22.56
CA LEU A 214 5.51 -7.76 21.95
C LEU A 214 4.73 -8.55 23.00
N ALA A 215 5.33 -8.87 24.14
CA ALA A 215 4.68 -9.56 25.26
C ALA A 215 3.43 -8.82 25.74
N ASN A 216 3.52 -7.50 25.96
CA ASN A 216 2.37 -6.69 26.34
C ASN A 216 1.25 -6.75 25.29
N LYS A 217 1.60 -6.66 23.99
CA LYS A 217 0.63 -6.76 22.90
C LYS A 217 0.01 -8.15 22.76
N LEU A 218 0.77 -9.20 23.06
CA LEU A 218 0.27 -10.57 23.11
C LEU A 218 -0.77 -10.70 24.24
N ARG A 219 -0.50 -10.17 25.44
CA ARG A 219 -1.44 -10.15 26.57
C ARG A 219 -2.72 -9.38 26.24
N ASP A 220 -2.61 -8.15 25.74
CA ASP A 220 -3.76 -7.33 25.31
C ASP A 220 -4.70 -8.10 24.36
N ARG A 221 -4.10 -8.87 23.44
CA ARG A 221 -4.85 -9.67 22.48
C ARG A 221 -5.46 -10.92 23.09
N GLN A 222 -4.74 -11.64 23.94
CA GLN A 222 -5.28 -12.82 24.64
C GLN A 222 -6.48 -12.44 25.49
N GLU A 223 -6.41 -11.31 26.21
CA GLU A 223 -7.53 -10.76 26.96
C GLU A 223 -8.71 -10.47 26.04
N TYR A 224 -8.48 -9.80 24.92
CA TYR A 224 -9.55 -9.47 23.98
C TYR A 224 -10.17 -10.72 23.31
N VAL A 225 -9.36 -11.70 22.91
CA VAL A 225 -9.85 -12.99 22.37
C VAL A 225 -10.69 -13.69 23.43
N SER A 226 -10.29 -13.67 24.70
CA SER A 226 -11.08 -14.20 25.82
C SER A 226 -12.43 -13.48 25.97
N MET A 227 -12.45 -12.15 25.88
CA MET A 227 -13.70 -11.38 25.88
C MET A 227 -14.64 -11.77 24.73
N CYS A 228 -14.11 -11.89 23.51
CA CYS A 228 -14.88 -12.33 22.35
C CYS A 228 -15.38 -13.77 22.52
N SER A 229 -14.55 -14.69 23.02
CA SER A 229 -14.93 -16.07 23.32
C SER A 229 -16.09 -16.13 24.29
N LYS A 230 -16.07 -15.31 25.35
CA LYS A 230 -17.17 -15.24 26.32
C LYS A 230 -18.47 -14.78 25.67
N ILE A 231 -18.43 -13.72 24.86
CA ILE A 231 -19.62 -13.22 24.15
C ILE A 231 -20.19 -14.29 23.22
N LEU A 232 -19.35 -14.96 22.42
CA LEU A 232 -19.79 -16.02 21.50
C LEU A 232 -20.32 -17.25 22.24
N GLN A 233 -19.71 -17.61 23.37
CA GLN A 233 -20.20 -18.70 24.23
C GLN A 233 -21.57 -18.38 24.82
N ASP A 234 -21.80 -17.13 25.23
CA ASP A 234 -23.11 -16.69 25.73
C ASP A 234 -24.18 -16.69 24.63
N ILE A 235 -23.84 -16.32 23.39
CA ILE A 235 -24.75 -16.43 22.23
C ILE A 235 -25.12 -17.90 21.99
N LYS A 236 -24.14 -18.79 22.00
CA LYS A 236 -24.36 -20.23 21.84
C LYS A 236 -25.21 -20.81 22.99
N SER A 237 -24.94 -20.39 24.22
CA SER A 237 -25.66 -20.84 25.42
C SER A 237 -27.11 -20.30 25.45
N ALA A 238 -27.35 -19.15 24.83
CA ALA A 238 -28.69 -18.61 24.59
C ALA A 238 -29.45 -19.31 23.44
N GLY A 239 -28.85 -20.28 22.75
CA GLY A 239 -29.46 -20.98 21.62
C GLY A 239 -29.59 -20.12 20.36
N LEU A 240 -28.84 -19.02 20.27
CA LEU A 240 -28.88 -18.10 19.13
C LEU A 240 -27.86 -18.53 18.06
N PRO A 241 -28.24 -18.53 16.76
CA PRO A 241 -27.32 -18.92 15.69
C PRO A 241 -26.28 -17.81 15.43
N LEU A 242 -25.05 -18.21 15.08
CA LEU A 242 -23.97 -17.33 14.61
C LEU A 242 -23.93 -17.31 13.09
N THR A 243 -23.68 -16.15 12.49
CA THR A 243 -23.45 -16.05 11.04
C THR A 243 -22.11 -16.67 10.67
N GLU A 244 -21.95 -17.07 9.40
CA GLU A 244 -20.66 -17.59 8.92
C GLU A 244 -19.54 -16.55 9.07
N ASN A 245 -19.85 -15.27 8.81
CA ASN A 245 -18.90 -14.17 8.95
C ASN A 245 -18.44 -13.99 10.41
N GLU A 246 -19.34 -14.12 11.38
CA GLU A 246 -19.01 -14.07 12.81
C GLU A 246 -18.07 -15.22 13.19
N GLN A 247 -18.35 -16.44 12.74
CA GLN A 247 -17.52 -17.62 12.99
C GLN A 247 -16.12 -17.50 12.35
N ILE A 248 -16.07 -17.08 11.08
CA ILE A 248 -14.82 -16.86 10.35
C ILE A 248 -14.00 -15.72 10.96
N ARG A 249 -14.67 -14.65 11.41
CA ARG A 249 -14.01 -13.53 12.08
C ARG A 249 -13.35 -13.96 13.38
N PHE A 250 -14.00 -14.83 14.15
CA PHE A 250 -13.40 -15.35 15.39
C PHE A 250 -12.14 -16.16 15.10
N ALA A 251 -12.18 -17.09 14.13
CA ALA A 251 -10.98 -17.83 13.71
C ALA A 251 -9.83 -16.89 13.29
N LEU A 252 -10.16 -15.79 12.60
CA LEU A 252 -9.19 -14.75 12.21
C LEU A 252 -8.60 -13.99 13.40
N LEU A 253 -9.32 -13.87 14.52
CA LEU A 253 -8.87 -13.22 15.75
C LEU A 253 -8.00 -14.15 16.60
N SER A 254 -8.23 -15.47 16.55
CA SER A 254 -7.53 -16.49 17.34
C SER A 254 -6.02 -16.57 17.07
N PHE A 255 -5.58 -16.32 15.83
CA PHE A 255 -4.14 -16.40 15.48
C PHE A 255 -3.57 -15.06 15.04
N TYR A 256 -2.28 -14.89 15.30
CA TYR A 256 -1.59 -13.64 15.02
C TYR A 256 -1.36 -13.45 13.52
N ARG A 257 -1.39 -12.17 13.10
CA ARG A 257 -1.26 -11.77 11.69
C ARG A 257 0.20 -11.46 11.32
N ASP A 258 1.11 -11.57 12.28
CA ASP A 258 2.50 -11.23 12.05
C ASP A 258 3.18 -12.30 11.20
N ASN A 259 4.27 -11.91 10.54
CA ASN A 259 5.09 -12.85 9.79
C ASN A 259 5.90 -13.71 10.77
N LYS A 260 6.19 -14.97 10.40
CA LYS A 260 7.12 -15.87 11.11
C LYS A 260 8.39 -15.21 11.63
N ARG A 261 8.99 -14.25 10.91
CA ARG A 261 10.16 -13.51 11.41
C ARG A 261 9.91 -12.80 12.76
N VAL A 262 8.70 -12.30 12.99
CA VAL A 262 8.31 -11.62 14.23
C VAL A 262 8.08 -12.63 15.34
N SER A 263 7.42 -13.75 15.05
CA SER A 263 7.23 -14.82 16.03
C SER A 263 8.57 -15.43 16.45
N ASP A 264 9.47 -15.69 15.50
CA ASP A 264 10.78 -16.27 15.75
C ASP A 264 11.66 -15.30 16.56
N PHE A 265 11.60 -14.00 16.25
CA PHE A 265 12.28 -12.98 17.05
C PHE A 265 11.74 -12.95 18.48
N TYR A 266 10.42 -12.93 18.66
CA TYR A 266 9.82 -12.89 19.98
C TYR A 266 10.18 -14.13 20.81
N GLU A 267 10.01 -15.32 20.25
CA GLU A 267 10.32 -16.57 20.95
C GLU A 267 11.80 -16.66 21.35
N LYS A 268 12.70 -16.06 20.56
CA LYS A 268 14.13 -16.03 20.88
C LYS A 268 14.49 -15.12 22.05
N TYR A 269 13.77 -14.01 22.23
CA TYR A 269 14.12 -12.94 23.19
C TYR A 269 13.08 -12.73 24.30
N ARG A 270 12.03 -13.57 24.36
CA ARG A 270 11.02 -13.49 25.42
C ARG A 270 11.59 -13.93 26.77
N ASN A 271 11.06 -13.36 27.84
CA ASN A 271 11.30 -13.87 29.18
C ASN A 271 10.46 -15.13 29.40
N GLU A 272 10.89 -16.00 30.32
CA GLU A 272 10.16 -17.23 30.67
C GLU A 272 8.73 -16.95 31.18
N ASN A 273 8.52 -15.80 31.82
CA ASN A 273 7.22 -15.39 32.35
C ASN A 273 6.28 -14.76 31.30
N ASP A 274 6.77 -14.50 30.09
CA ASP A 274 5.98 -13.88 29.03
C ASP A 274 5.19 -14.95 28.23
N PRO A 275 3.97 -14.61 27.75
CA PRO A 275 3.12 -15.57 27.06
C PRO A 275 3.78 -16.12 25.81
N GLU A 276 3.55 -17.40 25.52
CA GLU A 276 4.01 -17.98 24.25
C GLU A 276 3.30 -17.35 23.06
N TYR A 277 4.00 -17.25 21.93
CA TYR A 277 3.40 -16.84 20.68
C TYR A 277 2.48 -17.95 20.15
N PRO A 278 1.17 -17.70 19.98
CA PRO A 278 0.25 -18.73 19.52
C PRO A 278 0.56 -19.18 18.10
N LYS A 279 0.77 -20.48 17.94
CA LYS A 279 1.12 -21.12 16.68
C LYS A 279 -0.13 -21.66 16.01
N PHE A 280 -0.23 -21.50 14.69
CA PHE A 280 -1.22 -22.21 13.89
C PHE A 280 -0.57 -23.51 13.38
N ASN A 281 -0.85 -24.65 13.99
CA ASN A 281 -0.29 -25.95 13.59
C ASN A 281 -1.34 -26.83 12.88
N PHE A 282 -0.93 -28.01 12.41
CA PHE A 282 -1.81 -28.90 11.65
C PHE A 282 -3.00 -29.43 12.47
N GLU A 283 -2.82 -29.69 13.76
CA GLU A 283 -3.87 -30.16 14.67
C GLU A 283 -4.98 -29.11 14.81
N ILE A 284 -4.58 -27.88 15.16
CA ILE A 284 -5.49 -26.73 15.27
C ILE A 284 -6.19 -26.47 13.94
N TYR A 285 -5.47 -26.60 12.83
CA TYR A 285 -6.06 -26.51 11.49
C TYR A 285 -7.16 -27.55 11.29
N LYS A 286 -6.94 -28.82 11.62
CA LYS A 286 -7.97 -29.88 11.51
C LYS A 286 -9.17 -29.61 12.42
N GLU A 287 -8.95 -29.10 13.62
CA GLU A 287 -10.05 -28.68 14.51
C GLU A 287 -10.89 -27.55 13.91
N LEU A 288 -10.25 -26.51 13.38
CA LEU A 288 -10.96 -25.40 12.73
C LEU A 288 -11.73 -25.85 11.49
N VAL A 289 -11.12 -26.70 10.66
CA VAL A 289 -11.73 -27.33 9.49
C VAL A 289 -13.02 -28.09 9.85
N ASN A 290 -13.03 -28.73 11.02
CA ASN A 290 -14.22 -29.43 11.50
C ASN A 290 -15.27 -28.50 12.10
N SER A 291 -14.86 -27.35 12.65
CA SER A 291 -15.77 -26.38 13.28
C SER A 291 -16.38 -25.35 12.31
N LEU A 292 -15.72 -25.06 11.19
CA LEU A 292 -16.13 -24.01 10.27
C LEU A 292 -17.27 -24.48 9.37
N PRO A 293 -18.22 -23.58 9.04
CA PRO A 293 -19.38 -23.94 8.25
C PRO A 293 -18.96 -24.39 6.85
N ARG A 294 -19.48 -25.55 6.46
CA ARG A 294 -19.33 -26.12 5.11
C ARG A 294 -20.50 -25.67 4.26
N HIS A 295 -20.23 -25.44 2.99
CA HIS A 295 -21.25 -25.06 2.04
C HIS A 295 -22.26 -26.22 1.89
N PRO A 296 -23.58 -25.99 2.06
CA PRO A 296 -24.57 -27.06 2.15
C PRO A 296 -24.65 -27.97 0.91
N LYS A 297 -24.28 -27.43 -0.26
CA LYS A 297 -24.38 -28.16 -1.54
C LYS A 297 -23.09 -28.87 -1.95
N SER A 298 -21.93 -28.36 -1.56
CA SER A 298 -20.63 -28.93 -1.98
C SER A 298 -19.91 -29.70 -0.87
N GLY A 299 -20.30 -29.51 0.40
CA GLY A 299 -19.58 -30.10 1.54
C GLY A 299 -18.20 -29.49 1.79
N ASP A 300 -17.83 -28.46 1.02
CA ASP A 300 -16.52 -27.81 1.01
C ASP A 300 -16.53 -26.49 1.82
N PHE A 301 -15.35 -25.93 2.07
CA PHE A 301 -15.21 -24.67 2.80
C PHE A 301 -15.78 -23.48 2.04
N ASN A 302 -16.47 -22.59 2.76
CA ASN A 302 -16.74 -21.25 2.23
C ASN A 302 -15.41 -20.58 1.81
N LYS A 303 -15.40 -19.89 0.67
CA LYS A 303 -14.29 -19.06 0.16
C LYS A 303 -13.64 -18.17 1.22
N HIS A 304 -14.43 -17.59 2.13
CA HIS A 304 -13.93 -16.74 3.21
C HIS A 304 -13.21 -17.56 4.28
N ALA A 305 -13.73 -18.73 4.64
CA ALA A 305 -13.08 -19.67 5.56
C ALA A 305 -11.75 -20.17 4.97
N PHE A 306 -11.75 -20.60 3.70
CA PHE A 306 -10.53 -20.95 2.97
C PHE A 306 -9.51 -19.80 2.98
N GLY A 307 -9.96 -18.57 2.70
CA GLY A 307 -9.10 -17.39 2.70
C GLY A 307 -8.46 -17.10 4.06
N VAL A 308 -9.17 -17.32 5.17
CA VAL A 308 -8.64 -17.13 6.53
C VAL A 308 -7.67 -18.25 6.91
N LEU A 309 -8.00 -19.51 6.62
CA LEU A 309 -7.11 -20.65 6.90
C LEU A 309 -5.82 -20.53 6.09
N MET A 310 -5.92 -20.21 4.80
CA MET A 310 -4.77 -19.96 3.94
C MET A 310 -3.95 -18.76 4.41
N PHE A 311 -4.61 -17.69 4.86
CA PHE A 311 -3.92 -16.53 5.42
C PHE A 311 -3.05 -16.90 6.63
N HIS A 312 -3.59 -17.69 7.57
CA HIS A 312 -2.82 -18.13 8.74
C HIS A 312 -1.71 -19.11 8.36
N ALA A 313 -1.97 -20.06 7.47
CA ALA A 313 -0.97 -21.01 7.01
C ALA A 313 0.24 -20.31 6.36
N ILE A 314 -0.01 -19.30 5.51
CA ILE A 314 1.04 -18.48 4.89
C ILE A 314 1.82 -17.68 5.93
N ARG A 315 1.15 -17.02 6.88
CA ARG A 315 1.79 -16.15 7.88
C ARG A 315 2.68 -16.93 8.86
N HIS A 316 2.25 -18.13 9.24
CA HIS A 316 2.95 -19.04 10.14
C HIS A 316 3.89 -20.01 9.41
N ASP A 317 4.02 -19.87 8.09
CA ASP A 317 4.85 -20.72 7.21
C ASP A 317 4.62 -22.23 7.39
N GLN A 318 3.34 -22.62 7.42
CA GLN A 318 2.90 -24.00 7.65
C GLN A 318 2.67 -24.72 6.33
N TRP A 319 3.77 -25.23 5.75
CA TRP A 319 3.74 -25.82 4.42
C TRP A 319 2.75 -26.99 4.30
N GLU A 320 2.68 -27.86 5.30
CA GLU A 320 1.78 -29.02 5.31
C GLU A 320 0.30 -28.60 5.23
N ILE A 321 -0.08 -27.51 5.90
CA ILE A 321 -1.43 -26.96 5.87
C ILE A 321 -1.71 -26.30 4.51
N ILE A 322 -0.74 -25.59 3.94
CA ILE A 322 -0.88 -25.00 2.60
C ILE A 322 -1.10 -26.11 1.58
N GLN A 323 -0.31 -27.18 1.64
CA GLN A 323 -0.49 -28.34 0.79
C GLN A 323 -1.84 -29.02 1.01
N ASP A 324 -2.26 -29.23 2.26
CA ASP A 324 -3.58 -29.81 2.56
C ASP A 324 -4.66 -28.90 1.99
N LEU A 325 -4.72 -27.61 2.30
CA LEU A 325 -5.72 -26.69 1.73
C LEU A 325 -5.77 -26.69 0.19
N LEU A 326 -4.62 -26.90 -0.48
CA LEU A 326 -4.55 -27.05 -1.93
C LEU A 326 -4.95 -28.47 -2.42
N LYS A 327 -4.93 -29.50 -1.56
CA LYS A 327 -5.29 -30.92 -1.81
C LYS A 327 -6.68 -31.35 -1.29
N THR A 328 -7.08 -31.01 -0.06
CA THR A 328 -8.31 -31.39 0.67
C THR A 328 -9.56 -30.60 0.29
N ASN A 329 -9.51 -29.73 -0.73
CA ASN A 329 -10.71 -29.48 -1.53
C ASN A 329 -10.86 -30.68 -2.48
N PRO A 330 -11.64 -31.71 -2.10
CA PRO A 330 -11.62 -33.02 -2.73
C PRO A 330 -12.47 -32.94 -3.99
N GLY A 331 -11.82 -32.49 -5.06
CA GLY A 331 -12.49 -32.21 -6.32
C GLY A 331 -11.64 -31.40 -7.27
N SER A 332 -10.34 -31.75 -7.40
CA SER A 332 -9.79 -32.16 -8.69
C SER A 332 -8.27 -31.97 -8.83
N THR A 333 -7.65 -32.83 -9.62
CA THR A 333 -6.47 -32.60 -10.45
C THR A 333 -6.69 -31.54 -11.56
N ASP A 334 -7.73 -30.72 -11.42
CA ASP A 334 -8.42 -29.91 -12.42
C ASP A 334 -8.73 -28.53 -11.80
N ILE A 335 -7.81 -28.05 -10.95
CA ILE A 335 -7.97 -26.85 -10.08
C ILE A 335 -8.27 -25.57 -10.89
N LEU A 336 -8.15 -25.59 -12.22
CA LEU A 336 -8.27 -24.41 -13.09
C LEU A 336 -9.31 -24.55 -14.22
N CYS A 337 -10.02 -25.68 -14.31
CA CYS A 337 -10.99 -25.88 -15.39
C CYS A 337 -12.42 -25.46 -15.02
N ASP A 338 -13.05 -24.86 -16.02
CA ASP A 338 -14.24 -24.05 -16.02
C ASP A 338 -15.49 -24.88 -15.70
N ASP A 339 -15.95 -24.84 -14.45
CA ASP A 339 -17.31 -25.21 -14.11
C ASP A 339 -17.83 -24.26 -13.03
N ASP A 340 -18.97 -23.63 -13.32
CA ASP A 340 -19.52 -22.43 -12.65
C ASP A 340 -19.95 -22.66 -11.17
N THR A 341 -19.51 -23.77 -10.57
CA THR A 341 -19.85 -24.25 -9.22
C THR A 341 -18.64 -24.54 -8.32
N ARG A 342 -17.38 -24.49 -8.81
CA ARG A 342 -16.20 -24.81 -7.99
C ARG A 342 -15.44 -23.58 -7.47
N HIS A 343 -14.96 -23.72 -6.24
CA HIS A 343 -14.33 -22.76 -5.32
C HIS A 343 -13.44 -21.69 -5.97
N LYS A 344 -13.99 -20.48 -6.18
CA LYS A 344 -13.19 -19.36 -6.70
C LYS A 344 -12.28 -18.81 -5.60
N ILE A 345 -10.96 -19.03 -5.65
CA ILE A 345 -9.96 -18.33 -4.82
C ILE A 345 -10.22 -16.82 -4.91
N SER A 346 -10.12 -16.09 -3.79
CA SER A 346 -10.28 -14.64 -3.80
C SER A 346 -9.02 -13.97 -4.36
N LEU A 347 -9.17 -12.83 -5.04
CA LEU A 347 -8.02 -12.10 -5.61
C LEU A 347 -6.96 -11.84 -4.54
N ARG A 348 -7.39 -11.48 -3.33
CA ARG A 348 -6.53 -11.30 -2.16
C ARG A 348 -5.76 -12.57 -1.81
N THR A 349 -6.43 -13.71 -1.76
CA THR A 349 -5.80 -15.01 -1.44
C THR A 349 -4.83 -15.43 -2.55
N GLY A 350 -5.18 -15.21 -3.82
CA GLY A 350 -4.29 -15.44 -4.96
C GLY A 350 -3.02 -14.58 -4.87
N SER A 351 -3.14 -13.28 -4.61
CA SER A 351 -2.00 -12.38 -4.42
C SER A 351 -1.09 -12.80 -3.25
N MET A 352 -1.67 -13.30 -2.16
CA MET A 352 -0.91 -13.83 -1.02
C MET A 352 -0.15 -15.11 -1.36
N LEU A 353 -0.76 -16.02 -2.14
CA LEU A 353 -0.10 -17.24 -2.60
C LEU A 353 1.06 -16.92 -3.55
N LEU A 354 0.86 -15.97 -4.48
CA LEU A 354 1.95 -15.48 -5.33
C LEU A 354 3.13 -14.98 -4.46
N GLU A 355 2.86 -14.22 -3.40
CA GLU A 355 3.90 -13.69 -2.48
C GLU A 355 4.59 -14.80 -1.70
N TYR A 356 3.83 -15.75 -1.18
CA TYR A 356 4.38 -16.86 -0.44
C TYR A 356 5.34 -17.71 -1.28
N PHE A 357 4.91 -18.09 -2.50
CA PHE A 357 5.70 -18.94 -3.38
C PHE A 357 6.89 -18.20 -4.00
N GLU A 358 6.76 -16.90 -4.27
CA GLU A 358 7.88 -16.05 -4.69
C GLU A 358 8.96 -15.96 -3.60
N VAL A 359 8.59 -15.64 -2.36
CA VAL A 359 9.55 -15.51 -1.25
C VAL A 359 10.22 -16.84 -0.90
N ASN A 360 9.54 -17.95 -1.13
CA ASN A 360 10.03 -19.30 -0.85
C ASN A 360 10.33 -20.09 -2.12
N ILE A 361 10.77 -19.42 -3.19
CA ILE A 361 10.93 -20.04 -4.52
C ILE A 361 11.93 -21.21 -4.52
N ASP A 362 12.90 -21.19 -3.61
CA ASP A 362 13.93 -22.22 -3.48
C ASP A 362 13.40 -23.57 -2.92
N ARG A 363 12.15 -23.61 -2.40
CA ARG A 363 11.58 -24.86 -1.89
C ARG A 363 11.16 -25.78 -3.05
N PRO A 364 11.34 -27.11 -2.91
CA PRO A 364 10.95 -28.06 -3.96
C PRO A 364 9.46 -27.93 -4.33
N GLY A 365 9.17 -27.78 -5.64
CA GLY A 365 7.81 -27.70 -6.17
C GLY A 365 7.19 -26.28 -6.16
N ASN A 366 7.80 -25.30 -5.49
CA ASN A 366 7.20 -23.97 -5.35
C ASN A 366 7.13 -23.18 -6.67
N VAL A 367 8.04 -23.43 -7.61
CA VAL A 367 8.00 -22.85 -8.97
C VAL A 367 6.75 -23.34 -9.71
N GLU A 368 6.41 -24.62 -9.59
CA GLU A 368 5.21 -25.22 -10.20
C GLU A 368 3.94 -24.70 -9.53
N TYR A 369 3.93 -24.57 -8.20
CA TYR A 369 2.79 -23.95 -7.50
C TYR A 369 2.61 -22.49 -7.89
N LEU A 370 3.70 -21.72 -8.02
CA LEU A 370 3.66 -20.34 -8.48
C LEU A 370 3.04 -20.23 -9.88
N ALA A 371 3.47 -21.11 -10.81
CA ALA A 371 2.91 -21.18 -12.17
C ALA A 371 1.41 -21.47 -12.14
N ARG A 372 0.97 -22.48 -11.36
CA ARG A 372 -0.45 -22.84 -11.23
C ARG A 372 -1.30 -21.73 -10.64
N VAL A 373 -0.79 -21.00 -9.65
CA VAL A 373 -1.49 -19.86 -9.06
C VAL A 373 -1.62 -18.73 -10.09
N LEU A 374 -0.59 -18.49 -10.90
CA LEU A 374 -0.64 -17.49 -11.96
C LEU A 374 -1.61 -17.91 -13.08
N ASP A 375 -1.62 -19.18 -13.49
CA ASP A 375 -2.60 -19.72 -14.45
C ASP A 375 -4.03 -19.60 -13.92
N TYR A 376 -4.25 -19.94 -12.63
CA TYR A 376 -5.54 -19.73 -11.97
C TYR A 376 -5.96 -18.26 -12.04
N ILE A 377 -5.01 -17.36 -11.78
CA ILE A 377 -5.29 -15.94 -11.85
C ILE A 377 -5.66 -15.52 -13.28
N THR A 378 -4.93 -16.06 -14.25
CA THR A 378 -5.09 -15.77 -15.68
C THR A 378 -6.39 -16.31 -16.26
N GLN A 379 -6.92 -17.43 -15.74
CA GLN A 379 -8.12 -18.06 -16.29
C GLN A 379 -9.36 -17.83 -15.42
N GLY A 380 -9.21 -17.85 -14.10
CA GLY A 380 -10.32 -17.90 -13.14
C GLY A 380 -10.89 -16.55 -12.71
N TYR A 381 -10.16 -15.43 -12.85
CA TYR A 381 -10.74 -14.10 -12.55
C TYR A 381 -11.43 -13.49 -13.76
N ARG A 382 -12.58 -12.86 -13.54
CA ARG A 382 -13.36 -12.21 -14.62
C ARG A 382 -12.77 -10.89 -15.12
N PHE A 383 -11.85 -10.28 -14.37
CA PHE A 383 -11.18 -9.05 -14.77
C PHE A 383 -9.81 -8.94 -14.08
N ILE A 384 -8.90 -8.18 -14.70
CA ILE A 384 -7.59 -7.85 -14.15
C ILE A 384 -7.60 -6.38 -13.70
N ASN A 385 -7.01 -6.10 -12.52
CA ASN A 385 -6.83 -4.74 -12.02
C ASN A 385 -5.35 -4.37 -11.85
N HIS A 386 -5.07 -3.07 -11.69
CA HIS A 386 -3.71 -2.56 -11.58
C HIS A 386 -2.96 -3.13 -10.36
N ALA A 387 -3.67 -3.44 -9.27
CA ALA A 387 -3.07 -4.01 -8.06
C ALA A 387 -2.52 -5.42 -8.31
N LEU A 388 -3.25 -6.24 -9.07
CA LEU A 388 -2.81 -7.57 -9.48
C LEU A 388 -1.64 -7.49 -10.45
N VAL A 389 -1.73 -6.63 -11.48
CA VAL A 389 -0.62 -6.43 -12.44
C VAL A 389 0.65 -6.01 -11.73
N ASN A 390 0.58 -5.03 -10.82
CA ASN A 390 1.71 -4.60 -10.02
C ASN A 390 2.28 -5.72 -9.14
N ARG A 391 1.42 -6.60 -8.59
CA ARG A 391 1.88 -7.77 -7.83
C ARG A 391 2.64 -8.77 -8.72
N VAL A 392 2.15 -9.03 -9.94
CA VAL A 392 2.84 -9.91 -10.90
C VAL A 392 4.15 -9.29 -11.38
N ILE A 393 4.19 -7.98 -11.68
CA ILE A 393 5.44 -7.25 -11.99
C ILE A 393 6.46 -7.44 -10.86
N THR A 394 6.04 -7.28 -9.61
CA THR A 394 6.90 -7.48 -8.43
C THR A 394 7.46 -8.90 -8.38
N MET A 395 6.59 -9.90 -8.57
CA MET A 395 6.98 -11.31 -8.62
C MET A 395 8.00 -11.57 -9.74
N LEU A 396 7.80 -11.01 -10.93
CA LEU A 396 8.72 -11.17 -12.05
C LEU A 396 10.10 -10.57 -11.74
N ILE A 397 10.14 -9.38 -11.14
CA ILE A 397 11.40 -8.74 -10.71
C ILE A 397 12.13 -9.61 -9.68
N ASN A 398 11.42 -10.07 -8.65
CA ASN A 398 12.01 -10.82 -7.55
C ASN A 398 12.44 -12.25 -7.96
N THR A 399 11.85 -12.79 -9.02
CA THR A 399 12.25 -14.07 -9.63
C THR A 399 13.30 -13.91 -10.74
N GLY A 400 13.84 -12.71 -10.96
CA GLY A 400 14.87 -12.44 -11.97
C GLY A 400 14.36 -12.40 -13.42
N LYS A 401 13.04 -12.36 -13.63
CA LYS A 401 12.37 -12.33 -14.94
C LYS A 401 12.12 -10.90 -15.41
N MET A 402 13.18 -10.09 -15.44
CA MET A 402 13.09 -8.64 -15.68
C MET A 402 12.49 -8.30 -17.05
N GLU A 403 12.85 -9.02 -18.11
CA GLU A 403 12.31 -8.80 -19.46
C GLU A 403 10.78 -8.98 -19.52
N TYR A 404 10.25 -9.95 -18.78
CA TYR A 404 8.82 -10.17 -18.63
C TYR A 404 8.16 -9.05 -17.83
N ALA A 405 8.81 -8.53 -16.78
CA ALA A 405 8.31 -7.43 -15.99
C ALA A 405 8.17 -6.15 -16.82
N GLU A 406 9.19 -5.80 -17.61
CA GLU A 406 9.18 -4.64 -18.51
C GLU A 406 8.15 -4.79 -19.63
N ARG A 407 8.02 -5.99 -20.20
CA ARG A 407 6.99 -6.30 -21.21
C ARG A 407 5.60 -6.15 -20.62
N LEU A 408 5.34 -6.72 -19.44
CA LEU A 408 4.03 -6.61 -18.78
C LEU A 408 3.68 -5.15 -18.46
N LEU A 409 4.63 -4.37 -17.94
CA LEU A 409 4.45 -2.94 -17.70
C LEU A 409 4.04 -2.20 -18.98
N LYS A 410 4.72 -2.47 -20.10
CA LYS A 410 4.43 -1.86 -21.38
C LYS A 410 3.03 -2.23 -21.88
N GLU A 411 2.71 -3.51 -21.94
CA GLU A 411 1.42 -3.97 -22.49
C GLU A 411 0.24 -3.57 -21.59
N ALA A 412 0.44 -3.46 -20.27
CA ALA A 412 -0.60 -3.04 -19.33
C ALA A 412 -0.91 -1.53 -19.39
N TYR A 413 0.10 -0.68 -19.49
CA TYR A 413 -0.05 0.77 -19.24
C TYR A 413 0.36 1.68 -20.39
N PHE A 414 1.01 1.14 -21.42
CA PHE A 414 1.51 1.91 -22.57
C PHE A 414 1.15 1.23 -23.90
N SER A 415 -0.03 0.61 -23.95
CA SER A 415 -0.54 -0.03 -25.16
C SER A 415 -0.85 1.01 -26.26
N PRO A 416 -0.68 0.68 -27.55
CA PRO A 416 -0.87 1.62 -28.67
C PRO A 416 -2.25 2.32 -28.64
N ASN A 417 -3.32 1.58 -28.34
CA ASN A 417 -4.67 2.14 -28.23
C ASN A 417 -4.79 3.18 -27.11
N GLN A 418 -4.06 3.02 -26.00
CA GLN A 418 -4.05 4.00 -24.91
C GLN A 418 -3.30 5.27 -25.33
N LEU A 419 -2.18 5.11 -26.03
CA LEU A 419 -1.39 6.24 -26.56
C LEU A 419 -2.17 7.02 -27.62
N GLU A 420 -2.90 6.33 -28.49
CA GLU A 420 -3.79 6.94 -29.49
C GLU A 420 -4.97 7.65 -28.83
N GLN A 421 -5.60 7.06 -27.81
CA GLN A 421 -6.66 7.71 -27.03
C GLN A 421 -6.14 8.94 -26.28
N GLN A 422 -4.94 8.88 -25.70
CA GLN A 422 -4.31 10.04 -25.04
C GLN A 422 -4.00 11.14 -26.06
N GLN A 423 -3.48 10.81 -27.23
CA GLN A 423 -3.19 11.78 -28.29
C GLN A 423 -4.47 12.40 -28.87
N GLN A 424 -5.54 11.63 -29.06
CA GLN A 424 -6.84 12.16 -29.50
C GLN A 424 -7.44 13.10 -28.46
N GLN A 425 -7.39 12.75 -27.17
CA GLN A 425 -7.86 13.63 -26.08
C GLN A 425 -7.03 14.91 -25.96
N GLU A 426 -5.71 14.84 -26.20
CA GLU A 426 -4.83 16.01 -26.22
C GLU A 426 -5.07 16.93 -27.44
N GLN A 427 -5.52 16.36 -28.56
CA GLN A 427 -5.85 17.12 -29.78
C GLN A 427 -7.25 17.74 -29.73
N GLU A 428 -8.23 17.08 -29.14
CA GLU A 428 -9.61 17.59 -29.04
C GLU A 428 -9.80 18.61 -27.90
N ASN A 429 -8.99 18.55 -26.86
CA ASN A 429 -9.05 19.48 -25.74
C ASN A 429 -7.76 20.31 -25.61
N GLN A 430 -7.81 21.56 -26.08
CA GLN A 430 -6.79 22.60 -25.81
C GLN A 430 -6.56 22.85 -24.30
N TYR A 431 -7.44 22.29 -23.46
CA TYR A 431 -7.32 22.16 -22.01
C TYR A 431 -7.48 20.68 -21.64
N SER A 432 -6.40 19.91 -21.50
CA SER A 432 -6.47 18.54 -20.96
C SER A 432 -7.10 18.55 -19.56
N ILE A 433 -8.43 18.41 -19.48
CA ILE A 433 -9.12 18.08 -18.24
C ILE A 433 -8.87 16.59 -18.04
N GLU A 434 -7.86 16.26 -17.24
CA GLU A 434 -7.69 14.88 -16.75
C GLU A 434 -9.02 14.39 -16.20
N SER A 435 -9.44 13.18 -16.61
CA SER A 435 -10.68 12.60 -16.10
C SER A 435 -10.63 12.52 -14.57
N PRO A 436 -11.74 12.72 -13.85
CA PRO A 436 -11.78 12.57 -12.40
C PRO A 436 -11.20 11.23 -11.92
N GLU A 437 -11.38 10.17 -12.72
CA GLU A 437 -10.84 8.84 -12.44
C GLU A 437 -9.31 8.76 -12.56
N GLU A 438 -8.74 9.38 -13.58
CA GLU A 438 -7.28 9.48 -13.70
C GLU A 438 -6.69 10.29 -12.55
N LYS A 439 -7.38 11.34 -12.11
CA LYS A 439 -6.97 12.09 -10.92
C LYS A 439 -7.02 11.24 -9.67
N VAL A 440 -8.10 10.48 -9.44
CA VAL A 440 -8.26 9.55 -8.30
C VAL A 440 -7.22 8.42 -8.33
N ALA A 441 -6.87 7.90 -9.51
CA ALA A 441 -5.84 6.87 -9.65
C ALA A 441 -4.42 7.42 -9.40
N ARG A 442 -4.17 8.69 -9.78
CA ARG A 442 -2.87 9.37 -9.62
C ARG A 442 -2.68 9.99 -8.22
N GLN A 443 -3.75 10.50 -7.61
CA GLN A 443 -3.76 11.14 -6.29
C GLN A 443 -4.30 10.15 -5.27
N LEU A 444 -3.47 9.76 -4.30
CA LEU A 444 -3.84 8.75 -3.31
C LEU A 444 -4.12 9.39 -1.95
N SER A 445 -5.02 10.38 -1.89
CA SER A 445 -5.66 10.72 -0.62
C SER A 445 -6.39 9.48 -0.07
N LYS A 446 -6.75 9.49 1.22
CA LYS A 446 -7.53 8.37 1.78
C LYS A 446 -8.91 8.25 1.11
N GLU A 447 -9.47 9.37 0.66
CA GLU A 447 -10.78 9.44 0.02
C GLU A 447 -10.72 8.86 -1.40
N ASP A 448 -9.70 9.24 -2.18
CA ASP A 448 -9.47 8.71 -3.53
C ASP A 448 -9.31 7.18 -3.54
N ARG A 449 -8.57 6.64 -2.56
CA ARG A 449 -8.42 5.19 -2.40
C ARG A 449 -9.74 4.48 -2.12
N ASN A 450 -10.62 5.11 -1.34
CA ASN A 450 -11.91 4.53 -1.03
C ASN A 450 -12.81 4.53 -2.27
N LEU A 451 -12.78 5.61 -3.06
CA LEU A 451 -13.51 5.72 -4.32
C LEU A 451 -13.04 4.69 -5.36
N ASP A 452 -11.73 4.56 -5.58
CA ASP A 452 -11.20 3.53 -6.49
C ASP A 452 -11.59 2.12 -6.02
N THR A 453 -11.54 1.87 -4.71
CA THR A 453 -12.00 0.58 -4.15
C THR A 453 -13.48 0.34 -4.42
N GLU A 454 -14.33 1.35 -4.25
CA GLU A 454 -15.77 1.28 -4.52
C GLU A 454 -16.07 1.00 -5.99
N TRP A 455 -15.43 1.71 -6.92
CA TRP A 455 -15.62 1.48 -8.36
C TRP A 455 -15.20 0.07 -8.79
N ASN A 456 -14.07 -0.42 -8.28
CA ASN A 456 -13.63 -1.79 -8.54
C ASN A 456 -14.61 -2.84 -7.94
N ILE A 457 -15.27 -2.55 -6.82
CA ILE A 457 -16.32 -3.42 -6.25
C ILE A 457 -17.56 -3.43 -7.15
N ILE A 458 -18.02 -2.27 -7.60
CA ILE A 458 -19.19 -2.15 -8.48
C ILE A 458 -18.93 -2.88 -9.79
N TYR A 459 -17.80 -2.61 -10.45
CA TYR A 459 -17.41 -3.26 -11.69
C TYR A 459 -17.31 -4.78 -11.54
N ARG A 460 -16.70 -5.25 -10.44
CA ARG A 460 -16.66 -6.68 -10.11
C ARG A 460 -18.06 -7.27 -9.98
N ASN A 461 -18.96 -6.62 -9.25
CA ASN A 461 -20.31 -7.10 -9.03
C ASN A 461 -21.11 -7.15 -10.33
N LEU A 462 -20.94 -6.16 -11.20
CA LEU A 462 -21.50 -6.16 -12.56
C LEU A 462 -21.01 -7.37 -13.35
N LYS A 463 -19.69 -7.56 -13.47
CA LYS A 463 -19.10 -8.71 -14.18
C LYS A 463 -19.54 -10.05 -13.60
N LEU A 464 -19.84 -10.12 -12.30
CA LEU A 464 -20.37 -11.32 -11.65
C LEU A 464 -21.83 -11.59 -12.04
N ILE A 465 -22.67 -10.55 -12.07
CA ILE A 465 -24.10 -10.64 -12.39
C ILE A 465 -24.32 -10.86 -13.90
N THR A 466 -23.66 -10.08 -14.74
CA THR A 466 -23.88 -10.07 -16.20
C THR A 466 -23.13 -11.19 -16.92
N GLN A 467 -22.08 -11.73 -16.30
CA GLN A 467 -21.16 -12.70 -16.92
C GLN A 467 -20.49 -12.18 -18.21
N ASP A 468 -20.43 -10.85 -18.37
CA ASP A 468 -19.90 -10.20 -19.57
C ASP A 468 -18.39 -10.42 -19.72
N THR A 469 -17.96 -10.88 -20.90
CA THR A 469 -16.55 -11.13 -21.26
C THR A 469 -16.00 -10.15 -22.29
N THR A 470 -16.73 -9.07 -22.60
CA THR A 470 -16.42 -8.17 -23.73
C THR A 470 -16.03 -6.77 -23.30
N VAL A 471 -16.63 -6.24 -22.22
CA VAL A 471 -16.39 -4.86 -21.74
C VAL A 471 -15.21 -4.80 -20.77
N PHE A 472 -14.09 -4.21 -21.16
CA PHE A 472 -12.89 -4.04 -20.32
C PHE A 472 -12.61 -2.56 -20.06
N TYR A 473 -12.07 -2.24 -18.88
CA TYR A 473 -11.59 -0.89 -18.58
C TYR A 473 -10.08 -0.76 -18.76
N ASN A 474 -9.64 0.47 -18.95
CA ASN A 474 -8.26 0.84 -19.14
C ASN A 474 -7.52 0.87 -17.79
N LEU A 475 -6.37 0.20 -17.71
CA LEU A 475 -5.54 0.19 -16.50
C LEU A 475 -4.78 1.50 -16.35
N SER A 476 -4.87 2.12 -15.18
CA SER A 476 -4.14 3.33 -14.84
C SER A 476 -2.87 3.03 -14.03
N VAL A 477 -1.79 3.75 -14.35
CA VAL A 477 -0.57 3.76 -13.53
C VAL A 477 -0.85 4.34 -12.14
N THR A 478 -0.25 3.74 -11.13
CA THR A 478 -0.20 4.26 -9.74
C THR A 478 1.23 4.54 -9.31
N SER A 479 1.42 5.30 -8.23
CA SER A 479 2.74 5.58 -7.63
C SER A 479 3.56 4.33 -7.28
N ARG A 480 2.90 3.19 -7.03
CA ARG A 480 3.56 1.91 -6.71
C ARG A 480 4.04 1.13 -7.94
N THR A 481 3.50 1.43 -9.12
CA THR A 481 3.75 0.69 -10.38
C THR A 481 5.23 0.62 -10.72
N PHE A 482 5.95 1.73 -10.50
CA PHE A 482 7.36 1.84 -10.86
C PHE A 482 8.31 1.59 -9.69
N TYR A 483 7.80 1.53 -8.46
CA TYR A 483 8.64 1.52 -7.25
C TYR A 483 9.60 0.32 -7.23
N ASN A 484 9.07 -0.90 -7.44
CA ASN A 484 9.90 -2.12 -7.40
C ASN A 484 10.86 -2.23 -8.58
N LEU A 485 10.50 -1.66 -9.75
CA LEU A 485 11.40 -1.59 -10.91
C LEU A 485 12.58 -0.65 -10.62
N ILE A 486 12.29 0.52 -10.04
CA ILE A 486 13.33 1.48 -9.65
C ILE A 486 14.22 0.88 -8.56
N GLU A 487 13.65 0.27 -7.53
CA GLU A 487 14.41 -0.42 -6.48
C GLU A 487 15.35 -1.48 -7.06
N HIS A 488 14.86 -2.29 -8.01
CA HIS A 488 15.68 -3.28 -8.71
C HIS A 488 16.83 -2.62 -9.49
N TYR A 489 16.55 -1.58 -10.27
CA TYR A 489 17.57 -0.86 -11.02
C TYR A 489 18.60 -0.17 -10.11
N CYS A 490 18.21 0.30 -8.93
CA CYS A 490 19.13 0.86 -7.95
C CYS A 490 20.07 -0.22 -7.37
N ASN A 491 19.54 -1.40 -7.06
CA ASN A 491 20.24 -2.45 -6.31
C ASN A 491 21.09 -3.41 -7.19
N GLN A 492 20.78 -3.58 -8.47
CA GLN A 492 21.45 -4.58 -9.33
C GLN A 492 22.71 -4.03 -10.00
N LYS A 493 23.85 -4.69 -9.77
CA LYS A 493 25.18 -4.28 -10.27
C LYS A 493 25.22 -4.01 -11.79
N ASP A 494 24.59 -4.88 -12.57
CA ASP A 494 24.60 -4.81 -14.05
C ASP A 494 23.67 -3.73 -14.64
N THR A 495 22.96 -2.96 -13.79
CA THR A 495 22.04 -1.93 -14.28
C THR A 495 22.71 -0.58 -14.43
N SER A 496 22.50 0.02 -15.59
CA SER A 496 22.97 1.34 -15.99
C SER A 496 22.06 2.47 -15.43
N PHE A 497 22.62 3.60 -14.99
CA PHE A 497 21.85 4.77 -14.52
C PHE A 497 21.00 5.37 -15.65
N SER A 498 21.45 5.23 -16.90
CA SER A 498 20.69 5.65 -18.07
C SER A 498 19.30 4.96 -18.15
N ARG A 499 19.18 3.72 -17.69
CA ARG A 499 17.88 3.02 -17.59
C ARG A 499 16.96 3.66 -16.56
N LEU A 500 17.53 4.05 -15.41
CA LEU A 500 16.79 4.75 -14.38
C LEU A 500 16.33 6.14 -14.87
N LYS A 501 17.19 6.91 -15.56
CA LYS A 501 16.81 8.18 -16.20
C LYS A 501 15.64 8.00 -17.16
N LEU A 502 15.68 6.96 -18.01
CA LEU A 502 14.58 6.65 -18.92
C LEU A 502 13.28 6.35 -18.16
N MET A 503 13.37 5.58 -17.06
CA MET A 503 12.21 5.25 -16.24
C MET A 503 11.62 6.49 -15.56
N LEU A 504 12.45 7.38 -15.02
CA LEU A 504 12.01 8.66 -14.47
C LEU A 504 11.30 9.51 -15.52
N LYS A 505 11.84 9.56 -16.74
CA LYS A 505 11.22 10.24 -17.87
C LYS A 505 9.86 9.64 -18.24
N ILE A 506 9.73 8.31 -18.20
CA ILE A 506 8.44 7.64 -18.44
C ILE A 506 7.43 8.06 -17.37
N ILE A 507 7.83 8.14 -16.10
CA ILE A 507 6.98 8.55 -14.99
C ILE A 507 6.51 10.01 -15.16
N THR A 508 7.42 10.92 -15.48
CA THR A 508 7.12 12.36 -15.58
C THR A 508 6.37 12.71 -16.86
N ASP A 509 6.83 12.21 -18.01
CA ASP A 509 6.40 12.69 -19.33
C ASP A 509 5.21 11.89 -19.86
N HIS A 510 5.23 10.56 -19.68
CA HIS A 510 4.21 9.67 -20.22
C HIS A 510 3.13 9.33 -19.17
N ALA A 511 3.55 9.00 -17.95
CA ALA A 511 2.64 8.63 -16.88
C ALA A 511 2.01 9.86 -16.18
N LYS A 512 2.60 11.05 -16.38
CA LYS A 512 2.23 12.32 -15.75
C LYS A 512 2.13 12.22 -14.22
N LEU A 513 2.95 11.35 -13.62
CA LEU A 513 3.00 11.13 -12.18
C LEU A 513 4.14 11.96 -11.56
N PRO A 514 3.93 12.54 -10.36
CA PRO A 514 5.00 13.18 -9.62
C PRO A 514 5.94 12.11 -9.04
N ILE A 515 7.24 12.41 -9.00
CA ILE A 515 8.23 11.56 -8.35
C ILE A 515 8.14 11.83 -6.84
N TYR A 516 7.83 10.79 -6.06
CA TYR A 516 7.66 10.93 -4.61
C TYR A 516 9.00 10.85 -3.87
N THR A 517 9.05 11.39 -2.65
CA THR A 517 10.24 11.39 -1.77
C THR A 517 10.87 10.00 -1.61
N ASN A 518 10.05 8.94 -1.52
CA ASN A 518 10.54 7.57 -1.37
C ASN A 518 11.26 7.05 -2.62
N ILE A 519 10.89 7.52 -3.82
CA ILE A 519 11.59 7.17 -5.05
C ILE A 519 12.95 7.86 -5.08
N TYR A 520 13.01 9.17 -4.80
CA TYR A 520 14.29 9.87 -4.70
C TYR A 520 15.22 9.24 -3.67
N GLN A 521 14.70 8.93 -2.47
CA GLN A 521 15.44 8.25 -1.42
C GLN A 521 16.08 6.95 -1.91
N LEU A 522 15.31 6.08 -2.59
CA LEU A 522 15.83 4.83 -3.18
C LEU A 522 16.97 5.07 -4.16
N ILE A 523 16.89 6.14 -4.97
CA ILE A 523 17.92 6.44 -5.95
C ILE A 523 19.21 6.90 -5.27
N TYR A 524 19.12 7.77 -4.26
CA TYR A 524 20.28 8.17 -3.46
C TYR A 524 20.90 7.01 -2.70
N ASP A 525 20.07 6.12 -2.11
CA ASP A 525 20.55 4.88 -1.49
C ASP A 525 21.28 4.00 -2.54
N GLY A 526 20.81 3.99 -3.79
CA GLY A 526 21.48 3.32 -4.91
C GLY A 526 22.88 3.88 -5.23
N PHE A 527 23.06 5.21 -5.19
CA PHE A 527 24.39 5.83 -5.32
C PHE A 527 25.33 5.40 -4.20
N ILE A 528 24.84 5.34 -2.96
CA ILE A 528 25.61 4.88 -1.78
C ILE A 528 26.00 3.41 -1.91
N LEU A 529 25.10 2.55 -2.40
CA LEU A 529 25.41 1.12 -2.57
C LEU A 529 26.47 0.88 -3.64
N ARG A 530 26.40 1.65 -4.74
CA ARG A 530 27.28 1.51 -5.92
C ARG A 530 28.63 2.21 -5.80
N SER A 531 28.81 3.09 -4.82
CA SER A 531 30.11 3.71 -4.57
C SER A 531 31.18 2.69 -4.17
N ASN A 532 30.77 1.55 -3.61
CA ASN A 532 31.66 0.47 -3.18
C ASN A 532 32.16 -0.41 -4.33
N ASP A 533 31.65 -0.21 -5.55
CA ASP A 533 31.99 -1.01 -6.71
C ASP A 533 32.87 -0.19 -7.68
N PRO A 534 34.18 -0.50 -7.77
CA PRO A 534 35.13 0.29 -8.56
C PRO A 534 34.98 0.09 -10.08
N ASP A 535 34.29 -0.97 -10.52
CA ASP A 535 34.16 -1.33 -11.94
C ASP A 535 32.96 -0.65 -12.62
N ILE A 536 32.15 0.12 -11.88
CA ILE A 536 30.96 0.78 -12.42
C ILE A 536 31.33 2.16 -13.01
N SER A 537 31.32 2.25 -14.34
CA SER A 537 31.53 3.51 -15.09
C SER A 537 30.27 4.37 -15.24
N ASP A 538 29.10 3.80 -14.98
CA ASP A 538 27.79 4.47 -14.98
C ASP A 538 27.48 4.95 -13.52
N TRP A 539 26.53 5.85 -13.29
CA TRP A 539 26.31 6.51 -11.98
C TRP A 539 27.41 7.52 -11.60
N THR A 540 27.50 8.59 -12.37
CA THR A 540 28.55 9.62 -12.24
C THR A 540 28.17 10.73 -11.24
N ILE A 541 29.14 11.56 -10.86
CA ILE A 541 28.85 12.78 -10.07
C ILE A 541 27.90 13.71 -10.84
N GLN A 542 28.01 13.76 -12.18
CA GLN A 542 27.12 14.56 -13.03
C GLN A 542 25.67 14.07 -12.95
N ASP A 543 25.46 12.76 -12.95
CA ASP A 543 24.14 12.15 -12.78
C ASP A 543 23.50 12.51 -11.43
N LEU A 544 24.31 12.54 -10.37
CA LEU A 544 23.89 12.92 -9.03
C LEU A 544 23.54 14.41 -8.93
N LEU A 545 24.30 15.28 -9.61
CA LEU A 545 24.02 16.71 -9.73
C LEU A 545 22.68 16.95 -10.44
N GLU A 546 22.46 16.32 -11.59
CA GLU A 546 21.21 16.44 -12.36
C GLU A 546 19.99 16.00 -11.55
N LEU A 547 20.06 14.84 -10.88
CA LEU A 547 18.99 14.33 -10.02
C LEU A 547 18.68 15.29 -8.86
N THR A 548 19.72 15.85 -8.25
CA THR A 548 19.56 16.77 -7.11
C THR A 548 18.99 18.11 -7.55
N THR A 549 19.39 18.62 -8.73
CA THR A 549 18.77 19.81 -9.33
C THR A 549 17.29 19.57 -9.65
N GLN A 550 16.93 18.40 -10.18
CA GLN A 550 15.54 18.03 -10.42
C GLN A 550 14.72 18.03 -9.11
N LEU A 551 15.24 17.40 -8.05
CA LEU A 551 14.59 17.39 -6.72
C LEU A 551 14.35 18.81 -6.17
N ILE A 552 15.34 19.70 -6.30
CA ILE A 552 15.22 21.09 -5.85
C ILE A 552 14.07 21.80 -6.60
N GLY A 553 13.94 21.55 -7.90
CA GLY A 553 12.86 22.07 -8.74
C GLY A 553 11.47 21.56 -8.36
N GLU A 554 11.36 20.30 -7.94
CA GLU A 554 10.10 19.62 -7.57
C GLU A 554 9.68 19.79 -6.08
N SER A 555 10.55 20.37 -5.26
CA SER A 555 10.34 20.48 -3.80
C SER A 555 9.27 21.50 -3.35
N GLU A 556 8.63 21.24 -2.20
CA GLU A 556 7.61 22.10 -1.58
C GLU A 556 8.05 23.58 -1.47
N SER A 557 7.34 24.48 -2.17
CA SER A 557 7.60 25.93 -2.15
C SER A 557 6.30 26.73 -2.10
N SER A 558 5.78 27.11 -0.93
CA SER A 558 4.70 28.11 -0.87
C SER A 558 5.21 29.43 -1.48
N ALA A 559 4.30 30.31 -1.94
CA ALA A 559 4.73 31.63 -2.46
C ALA A 559 5.56 32.40 -1.40
N GLN A 560 5.21 32.21 -0.12
CA GLN A 560 5.95 32.70 1.04
C GLN A 560 7.33 32.01 1.18
N THR A 561 7.39 30.69 1.00
CA THR A 561 8.67 29.94 1.04
C THR A 561 9.62 30.38 -0.07
N MET A 562 9.12 30.80 -1.25
CA MET A 562 9.97 31.33 -2.32
C MET A 562 10.54 32.69 -1.96
N GLU A 563 9.76 33.59 -1.37
CA GLU A 563 10.25 34.89 -0.91
C GLU A 563 11.33 34.72 0.18
N ASP A 564 11.12 33.80 1.12
CA ASP A 564 12.09 33.48 2.17
C ASP A 564 13.31 32.72 1.65
N THR A 565 13.13 31.82 0.69
CA THR A 565 14.24 31.15 -0.03
C THR A 565 15.05 32.21 -0.78
N GLN A 566 14.40 33.15 -1.45
CA GLN A 566 15.04 34.22 -2.20
C GLN A 566 15.72 35.23 -1.29
N LYS A 567 15.15 35.57 -0.13
CA LYS A 567 15.82 36.35 0.93
C LYS A 567 17.04 35.63 1.50
N THR A 568 16.92 34.34 1.80
CA THR A 568 18.04 33.53 2.33
C THR A 568 19.14 33.38 1.28
N ILE A 569 18.79 33.15 0.02
CA ILE A 569 19.74 33.12 -1.11
C ILE A 569 20.39 34.49 -1.32
N THR A 570 19.64 35.59 -1.19
CA THR A 570 20.17 36.96 -1.30
C THR A 570 21.17 37.22 -0.16
N GLN A 571 20.89 36.76 1.06
CA GLN A 571 21.84 36.81 2.18
C GLN A 571 23.11 35.98 1.91
N LEU A 572 23.00 34.82 1.26
CA LEU A 572 24.13 33.97 0.90
C LEU A 572 24.95 34.49 -0.30
N LEU A 573 24.28 35.13 -1.26
CA LEU A 573 24.90 35.91 -2.34
C LEU A 573 25.70 37.09 -1.76
N HIS A 574 25.14 37.83 -0.80
CA HIS A 574 25.84 38.90 -0.09
C HIS A 574 26.99 38.38 0.78
N ALA A 575 26.91 37.16 1.29
CA ALA A 575 28.00 36.49 2.00
C ALA A 575 29.09 35.92 1.08
N GLY A 576 28.97 36.07 -0.25
CA GLY A 576 29.96 35.61 -1.22
C GLY A 576 30.00 34.08 -1.42
N ARG A 577 28.99 33.35 -0.94
CA ARG A 577 28.94 31.87 -1.01
C ARG A 577 28.35 31.33 -2.31
N VAL A 578 27.65 32.17 -3.10
CA VAL A 578 26.92 31.78 -4.34
C VAL A 578 27.33 32.66 -5.53
N SER A 579 27.52 32.07 -6.72
CA SER A 579 27.84 32.79 -7.97
C SER A 579 26.57 33.20 -8.74
N MET A 580 26.42 34.49 -9.08
CA MET A 580 25.26 35.05 -9.80
C MET A 580 25.06 34.55 -11.23
N ARG A 581 26.09 34.02 -11.90
CA ARG A 581 25.99 33.60 -13.31
C ARG A 581 25.33 32.23 -13.48
N GLU A 582 25.74 31.23 -12.72
CA GLU A 582 25.16 29.86 -12.77
C GLU A 582 23.77 29.80 -12.10
N PHE A 583 23.56 30.63 -11.08
CA PHE A 583 22.27 30.84 -10.43
C PHE A 583 21.18 31.28 -11.42
N ASN A 584 21.50 32.21 -12.33
CA ASN A 584 20.50 32.71 -13.28
C ASN A 584 20.04 31.64 -14.27
N ASP A 585 20.89 30.68 -14.65
CA ASP A 585 20.51 29.64 -15.61
C ASP A 585 19.66 28.55 -14.95
N VAL A 586 20.05 28.04 -13.78
CA VAL A 586 19.29 27.03 -13.02
C VAL A 586 17.94 27.59 -12.51
N LEU A 587 17.94 28.82 -11.99
CA LEU A 587 16.73 29.47 -11.52
C LEU A 587 15.80 29.83 -12.69
N ARG A 588 16.32 30.33 -13.82
CA ARG A 588 15.49 30.61 -15.01
C ARG A 588 14.88 29.33 -15.59
N SER A 589 15.62 28.22 -15.66
CA SER A 589 15.03 26.94 -16.06
C SER A 589 13.94 26.49 -15.09
N SER A 590 14.17 26.55 -13.78
CA SER A 590 13.17 26.15 -12.78
C SER A 590 11.96 27.10 -12.75
N LEU A 591 12.16 28.41 -12.95
CA LEU A 591 11.12 29.43 -12.97
C LEU A 591 10.30 29.38 -14.27
N GLN A 592 10.91 29.20 -15.43
CA GLN A 592 10.20 29.03 -16.70
C GLN A 592 9.38 27.73 -16.72
N GLU A 593 9.92 26.66 -16.13
CA GLU A 593 9.22 25.38 -15.99
C GLU A 593 8.09 25.46 -14.94
N GLN A 594 8.25 26.29 -13.90
CA GLN A 594 7.19 26.59 -12.93
C GLN A 594 6.12 27.54 -13.47
N GLU A 595 6.43 28.51 -14.32
CA GLU A 595 5.42 29.38 -14.94
C GLU A 595 4.52 28.62 -15.92
N LYS A 596 5.06 27.64 -16.65
CA LYS A 596 4.27 26.66 -17.39
C LYS A 596 3.45 25.74 -16.48
N ASN A 597 3.91 25.49 -15.25
CA ASN A 597 3.28 24.57 -14.29
C ASN A 597 2.42 25.24 -13.19
N LYS A 598 2.30 26.59 -13.15
CA LYS A 598 1.48 27.35 -12.17
C LYS A 598 -0.01 26.94 -12.15
N ARG A 599 -0.47 26.14 -13.11
CA ARG A 599 -1.85 25.66 -13.22
C ARG A 599 -2.05 24.15 -12.92
N LYS A 600 -1.01 23.43 -12.52
CA LYS A 600 -1.13 22.01 -12.10
C LYS A 600 -0.76 21.89 -10.63
N GLU A 601 -1.71 21.50 -9.79
CA GLU A 601 -1.46 21.03 -8.41
C GLU A 601 -0.62 19.74 -8.45
N LYS A 602 0.66 19.84 -8.81
CA LYS A 602 1.62 18.75 -8.61
C LYS A 602 1.83 18.59 -7.11
N THR A 603 1.65 17.38 -6.61
CA THR A 603 2.04 16.98 -5.26
C THR A 603 3.53 17.26 -5.11
N ARG A 604 3.88 18.28 -4.33
CA ARG A 604 5.26 18.74 -4.17
C ARG A 604 6.02 17.79 -3.25
N VAL A 605 7.33 17.66 -3.45
CA VAL A 605 8.17 16.70 -2.72
C VAL A 605 8.71 17.33 -1.43
N PRO A 606 8.35 16.83 -0.23
CA PRO A 606 8.94 17.32 1.01
C PRO A 606 10.36 16.78 1.19
N ILE A 607 11.34 17.68 1.29
CA ILE A 607 12.72 17.33 1.63
C ILE A 607 12.81 17.16 3.15
N ARG A 608 12.91 15.92 3.62
CA ARG A 608 13.03 15.58 5.03
C ARG A 608 14.49 15.62 5.47
N HIS A 609 14.74 15.76 6.78
CA HIS A 609 16.09 15.71 7.34
C HIS A 609 16.82 14.39 7.01
N SER A 610 16.15 13.24 7.16
CA SER A 610 16.74 11.94 6.79
C SER A 610 17.18 11.89 5.31
N MET A 611 16.40 12.52 4.42
CA MET A 611 16.72 12.60 3.01
C MET A 611 17.93 13.49 2.76
N MET A 612 18.05 14.63 3.44
CA MET A 612 19.25 15.48 3.35
C MET A 612 20.52 14.71 3.69
N LEU A 613 20.51 13.95 4.79
CA LEU A 613 21.66 13.13 5.19
C LEU A 613 22.00 12.08 4.13
N THR A 614 20.99 11.48 3.52
CA THR A 614 21.20 10.49 2.44
C THR A 614 21.81 11.14 1.21
N ILE A 615 21.37 12.36 0.86
CA ILE A 615 21.95 13.11 -0.27
C ILE A 615 23.42 13.42 0.00
N PHE A 616 23.76 13.94 1.18
CA PHE A 616 25.16 14.17 1.56
C PHE A 616 26.00 12.89 1.46
N GLN A 617 25.51 11.79 2.05
CA GLN A 617 26.18 10.49 1.97
C GLN A 617 26.35 10.01 0.53
N ALA A 618 25.36 10.22 -0.35
CA ALA A 618 25.47 9.86 -1.76
C ALA A 618 26.58 10.66 -2.46
N PHE A 619 26.70 11.97 -2.18
CA PHE A 619 27.78 12.81 -2.70
C PHE A 619 29.15 12.37 -2.17
N GLU A 620 29.30 12.26 -0.85
CA GLU A 620 30.54 11.83 -0.18
C GLU A 620 31.05 10.51 -0.77
N ASN A 621 30.19 9.49 -0.81
CA ASN A 621 30.53 8.18 -1.30
C ASN A 621 30.88 8.16 -2.79
N THR A 622 30.12 8.88 -3.62
CA THR A 622 30.41 8.96 -5.06
C THR A 622 31.74 9.68 -5.30
N ILE A 623 31.99 10.81 -4.64
CA ILE A 623 33.25 11.57 -4.76
C ILE A 623 34.43 10.74 -4.25
N TRP A 624 34.27 10.05 -3.12
CA TRP A 624 35.29 9.17 -2.57
C TRP A 624 35.65 8.04 -3.55
N ARG A 625 34.67 7.44 -4.23
CA ARG A 625 34.95 6.44 -5.29
C ARG A 625 35.79 7.04 -6.42
N TYR A 626 35.47 8.26 -6.87
CA TYR A 626 36.29 8.94 -7.89
C TYR A 626 37.71 9.23 -7.38
N LEU A 627 37.87 9.61 -6.12
CA LEU A 627 39.19 9.78 -5.50
C LEU A 627 39.99 8.47 -5.50
N GLN A 628 39.37 7.34 -5.12
CA GLN A 628 40.03 6.02 -5.10
C GLN A 628 40.43 5.53 -6.50
N THR A 629 39.55 5.75 -7.49
CA THR A 629 39.76 5.25 -8.86
C THR A 629 40.73 6.12 -9.66
N THR A 630 40.72 7.44 -9.48
CA THR A 630 41.55 8.37 -10.26
C THR A 630 42.82 8.81 -9.53
N GLY A 631 42.84 8.75 -8.19
CA GLY A 631 43.91 9.31 -7.36
C GLY A 631 43.99 10.84 -7.39
N ASP A 632 43.00 11.53 -7.98
CA ASP A 632 43.04 12.98 -8.16
C ASP A 632 42.69 13.72 -6.86
N ASN A 633 43.67 14.48 -6.34
CA ASN A 633 43.54 15.26 -5.11
C ASN A 633 42.38 16.26 -5.14
N ARG A 634 41.89 16.68 -6.32
CA ARG A 634 40.72 17.55 -6.43
C ARG A 634 39.49 16.91 -5.77
N TYR A 635 39.29 15.60 -5.92
CA TYR A 635 38.18 14.91 -5.26
C TYR A 635 38.31 14.87 -3.74
N LYS A 636 39.55 14.92 -3.20
CA LYS A 636 39.78 15.02 -1.76
C LYS A 636 39.38 16.40 -1.22
N GLU A 637 39.68 17.46 -1.96
CA GLU A 637 39.25 18.81 -1.62
C GLU A 637 37.72 18.93 -1.67
N ILE A 638 37.08 18.40 -2.71
CA ILE A 638 35.62 18.36 -2.83
C ILE A 638 35.00 17.57 -1.67
N LEU A 639 35.56 16.42 -1.31
CA LEU A 639 35.05 15.59 -0.21
C LEU A 639 35.07 16.37 1.11
N ASN A 640 36.19 17.01 1.45
CA ASN A 640 36.30 17.84 2.67
C ASN A 640 35.30 18.99 2.67
N MET A 641 35.04 19.60 1.50
CA MET A 641 34.05 20.67 1.36
C MET A 641 32.63 20.16 1.61
N VAL A 642 32.28 18.97 1.08
CA VAL A 642 30.97 18.35 1.30
C VAL A 642 30.76 17.96 2.76
N GLU A 643 31.77 17.35 3.40
CA GLU A 643 31.74 16.99 4.83
C GLU A 643 31.59 18.24 5.73
N GLY A 644 32.34 19.30 5.41
CA GLY A 644 32.21 20.61 6.08
C GLY A 644 30.80 21.19 5.95
N HIS A 645 30.20 21.08 4.76
CA HIS A 645 28.84 21.54 4.49
C HIS A 645 27.78 20.72 5.23
N GLN A 646 27.96 19.40 5.32
CA GLN A 646 27.11 18.52 6.12
C GLN A 646 27.17 18.91 7.61
N HIS A 647 28.36 19.21 8.14
CA HIS A 647 28.51 19.68 9.52
C HIS A 647 27.89 21.06 9.78
N GLU A 648 27.95 21.99 8.82
CA GLU A 648 27.22 23.27 8.89
C GLU A 648 25.70 23.03 8.91
N TYR A 649 25.21 22.14 8.04
CA TYR A 649 23.79 21.75 8.00
C TYR A 649 23.31 21.17 9.34
N LEU A 650 24.05 20.20 9.90
CA LEU A 650 23.71 19.58 11.18
C LEU A 650 23.62 20.62 12.30
N ARG A 651 24.62 21.51 12.40
CA ARG A 651 24.61 22.62 13.37
C ARG A 651 23.40 23.52 13.18
N ALA A 652 23.01 23.83 11.94
CA ALA A 652 21.85 24.67 11.66
C ALA A 652 20.50 24.02 12.02
N VAL A 653 20.41 22.69 12.01
CA VAL A 653 19.19 21.93 12.31
C VAL A 653 19.08 21.54 13.78
N ASP A 654 20.20 21.37 14.49
CA ASP A 654 20.24 21.05 15.93
C ASP A 654 19.61 22.15 16.80
N PHE A 655 19.50 23.38 16.29
CA PHE A 655 18.78 24.48 16.95
C PHE A 655 17.25 24.33 16.97
N TRP A 656 16.65 23.35 16.26
CA TRP A 656 15.19 23.20 16.20
C TRP A 656 14.68 22.17 17.20
N THR A 657 14.00 22.63 18.26
CA THR A 657 13.41 21.75 19.27
C THR A 657 12.23 20.92 18.70
N VAL A 658 11.82 19.87 19.44
CA VAL A 658 10.63 19.06 19.07
C VAL A 658 9.34 19.91 19.04
N GLU A 659 9.29 20.98 19.85
CA GLU A 659 8.18 21.94 19.90
C GLU A 659 8.16 22.86 18.67
N ASP A 660 9.32 23.31 18.21
CA ASP A 660 9.47 24.14 17.01
C ASP A 660 8.99 23.40 15.74
N ARG A 661 9.20 22.08 15.64
CA ARG A 661 8.79 21.26 14.49
C ARG A 661 7.27 21.21 14.24
N ARG A 662 6.46 21.65 15.22
CA ARG A 662 4.98 21.70 15.12
C ARG A 662 4.46 23.06 14.67
N ASN A 663 5.29 24.10 14.69
CA ASN A 663 4.93 25.43 14.20
C ASN A 663 5.02 25.46 12.65
N PRO A 664 3.93 25.82 11.93
CA PRO A 664 3.93 25.88 10.47
C PRO A 664 5.00 26.84 9.91
N TYR A 665 5.31 27.94 10.59
CA TYR A 665 6.34 28.90 10.19
C TYR A 665 7.75 28.30 10.27
N VAL A 666 8.04 27.54 11.33
CA VAL A 666 9.31 26.82 11.47
C VAL A 666 9.40 25.71 10.42
N ARG A 667 8.29 25.02 10.10
CA ARG A 667 8.27 23.99 9.05
C ARG A 667 8.57 24.57 7.67
N GLU A 668 8.04 25.75 7.34
CA GLU A 668 8.34 26.46 6.10
C GLU A 668 9.81 26.93 6.06
N ARG A 669 10.29 27.58 7.12
CA ARG A 669 11.71 27.98 7.26
C ARG A 669 12.65 26.78 7.15
N SER A 670 12.29 25.68 7.77
CA SER A 670 13.04 24.42 7.74
C SER A 670 13.15 23.84 6.32
N THR A 671 12.08 23.96 5.54
CA THR A 671 12.07 23.52 4.14
C THR A 671 12.93 24.43 3.27
N ALA A 672 12.84 25.76 3.46
CA ALA A 672 13.68 26.73 2.77
C ALA A 672 15.18 26.51 3.08
N THR A 673 15.54 26.33 4.36
CA THR A 673 16.91 26.02 4.78
C THR A 673 17.43 24.77 4.07
N ARG A 674 16.69 23.66 4.05
CA ARG A 674 17.14 22.44 3.36
C ARG A 674 17.40 22.66 1.87
N ARG A 675 16.53 23.40 1.17
CA ARG A 675 16.71 23.72 -0.26
C ARG A 675 17.97 24.53 -0.51
N VAL A 676 18.22 25.52 0.34
CA VAL A 676 19.42 26.36 0.29
C VAL A 676 20.69 25.51 0.42
N TYR A 677 20.75 24.63 1.43
CA TYR A 677 21.90 23.74 1.60
C TYR A 677 22.09 22.79 0.41
N LEU A 678 21.01 22.31 -0.22
CA LEU A 678 21.13 21.51 -1.45
C LEU A 678 21.62 22.31 -2.65
N LEU A 679 21.17 23.56 -2.80
CA LEU A 679 21.65 24.46 -3.86
C LEU A 679 23.15 24.75 -3.69
N GLU A 680 23.58 25.05 -2.47
CA GLU A 680 24.99 25.26 -2.15
C GLU A 680 25.81 23.98 -2.43
N LEU A 681 25.30 22.80 -2.06
CA LEU A 681 25.96 21.52 -2.35
C LEU A 681 26.16 21.30 -3.86
N VAL A 682 25.10 21.48 -4.66
CA VAL A 682 25.16 21.32 -6.12
C VAL A 682 26.16 22.29 -6.74
N GLN A 683 26.14 23.56 -6.34
CA GLN A 683 27.04 24.58 -6.85
C GLN A 683 28.50 24.29 -6.46
N MET A 684 28.72 23.98 -5.19
CA MET A 684 30.03 23.68 -4.61
C MET A 684 30.73 22.55 -5.37
N VAL A 685 30.00 21.45 -5.62
CA VAL A 685 30.52 20.30 -6.34
C VAL A 685 30.72 20.62 -7.82
N SER A 686 29.79 21.32 -8.48
CA SER A 686 29.92 21.71 -9.89
C SER A 686 31.14 22.60 -10.15
N GLN A 687 31.33 23.63 -9.32
CA GLN A 687 32.44 24.59 -9.49
C GLN A 687 33.81 23.94 -9.29
N ALA A 688 33.92 23.02 -8.33
CA ALA A 688 35.16 22.32 -8.07
C ALA A 688 35.51 21.32 -9.18
N LEU A 689 34.50 20.77 -9.89
CA LEU A 689 34.72 19.95 -11.09
C LEU A 689 35.18 20.80 -12.29
N ASP A 690 34.60 21.99 -12.49
CA ASP A 690 34.91 22.89 -13.60
C ASP A 690 36.22 23.69 -13.44
N GLY A 691 36.67 23.88 -12.20
CA GLY A 691 37.90 24.62 -11.83
C GLY A 691 39.20 24.09 -12.46
N GLY A 692 39.18 22.90 -13.10
CA GLY A 692 40.30 22.34 -13.86
C GLY A 692 40.49 22.88 -15.29
N ARG A 693 39.58 23.71 -15.82
CA ARG A 693 39.69 24.26 -17.20
C ARG A 693 40.22 25.69 -17.30
N ARG A 694 40.66 26.31 -16.19
CA ARG A 694 41.34 27.62 -16.23
C ARG A 694 42.86 27.43 -16.22
N THR A 695 43.43 27.01 -17.36
CA THR A 695 44.79 27.44 -17.67
C THR A 695 44.76 28.96 -17.82
N ILE A 696 45.53 29.62 -16.97
CA ILE A 696 45.79 31.06 -16.92
C ILE A 696 46.13 31.55 -18.35
N PRO A 697 45.38 32.46 -18.98
CA PRO A 697 45.88 33.20 -20.11
C PRO A 697 46.71 34.37 -19.58
N GLY A 698 48.03 34.32 -19.78
CA GLY A 698 48.89 35.50 -19.72
C GLY A 698 49.85 35.57 -18.54
N SER A 699 50.97 34.88 -18.67
CA SER A 699 52.28 35.44 -18.29
C SER A 699 53.30 35.00 -19.33
N ALA A 700 53.30 35.70 -20.46
CA ALA A 700 54.43 35.80 -21.36
C ALA A 700 54.79 37.28 -21.43
N GLU A 701 56.07 37.55 -21.11
CA GLU A 701 56.80 38.82 -21.00
C GLU A 701 56.59 39.66 -19.73
#